data_AF-A0A933C2P2-F1
#
_entry.id   AF-A0A933C2P2-F1
#
_cell.length_a   1.000
_cell.length_b   1.000
_cell.length_c   1.000
_cell.angle_alpha   90.00
_cell.angle_beta   90.00
_cell.angle_gamma   90.00
#
_symmetry.space_group_name_H-M   'P 1'
#
loop_
_entity.id
_entity.type
_entity.pdbx_description
1 polymer ?
#
loop_
_entity_poly.entity_id
_entity_poly.type
_entity_poly.pdbx_seq_one_letter_code
_entity_poly.pdbx_strand_id
1 'polypeptide(L)'
;MQRVWKQLTAGLVAATLVAACDDGGPERRFNIAKQGGDEQFGGISATLEDPLQVVVTDASTHEPVPDVTVTWRVVAGAGAVVTPTSSRTDSSGIASTQLRLGGDPGVYRVRASVGGLVGDPAEFEAQAVLPPEISGVSPAQADAGDTITIAGRNFSPNAEDNAVVFDGIRGAVISATSTQLRAAVPLCVPTRTVDVVVRLGPVASQPAALAVVGQGTGPIALQVGEVLAAFDPQDLACLRLPGGQSGLSFLLVPQNAADVAGRTMPFQLLGLTGQATAPPPVPLGAALRAGPSLAGTGFTPAAAAWEAKLRARERELSPAAVAPAVARFLAPPPQVGDRRKFQVFNKNNEFTEVTAEVKHVSARAILYQDLNAPAGGFTTADFQAFGSLFDDPIYDTDISVFGAPSDIDGNERVIILFTTVVNELTARGTQGFIAGFFFGLDLTTESGSNRSEIFYSLVPDPEGKFSDARTKSQLLRAVPPVLAHELQHMIAFNQRVLLLRVPQEVIWLSEAIAHAAEDVLGDVFLERADTPTAANFKLPNFIRAFNYVKDPTVASVIWATSPGTLEERGASWLFLKYLMGHHGERDLLRRLTQTSRSSVSNVTAETGKNWTVLFHDWAVALWADGAPELEGAAVDPRFTFPNIDLRSRIGQIGGGYPLQPRTFAFADFAVTDTLPASSPAYVIVTASGANPPPLNLNLAGARGDPFSTLTRPQMAIMRIK
;
A
#
# COMPACT_ATOMS: atom_id res chain seq x y z
N MET A 1 -15.77 80.55 44.76
CA MET A 1 -16.53 81.11 43.61
C MET A 1 -16.35 80.17 42.43
N GLN A 2 -17.46 79.63 41.94
CA GLN A 2 -17.76 79.26 40.53
C GLN A 2 -16.81 78.37 39.68
N ARG A 3 -17.42 77.25 39.21
CA ARG A 3 -17.33 76.60 37.88
C ARG A 3 -16.01 75.85 37.59
N VAL A 4 -15.96 74.63 37.02
CA VAL A 4 -16.64 74.04 35.85
C VAL A 4 -16.73 72.50 36.00
N TRP A 5 -17.70 71.90 35.31
CA TRP A 5 -18.13 70.49 35.35
C TRP A 5 -17.18 69.44 34.73
N LYS A 6 -17.17 68.27 35.40
CA LYS A 6 -17.08 66.86 34.96
C LYS A 6 -16.25 66.50 33.72
N GLN A 7 -15.13 65.81 33.97
CA GLN A 7 -14.56 64.76 33.11
C GLN A 7 -13.89 63.66 33.94
N LEU A 8 -13.95 62.44 33.40
CA LEU A 8 -13.08 61.26 33.59
C LEU A 8 -13.37 60.29 34.76
N THR A 9 -14.42 59.50 34.53
CA THR A 9 -14.50 58.03 34.62
C THR A 9 -13.44 57.27 35.44
N ALA A 10 -13.88 56.76 36.58
CA ALA A 10 -13.28 55.62 37.28
C ALA A 10 -13.67 54.31 36.58
N GLY A 11 -12.68 53.58 36.06
CA GLY A 11 -12.82 52.19 35.62
C GLY A 11 -12.22 51.26 36.66
N LEU A 12 -13.05 50.80 37.59
CA LEU A 12 -12.71 49.74 38.54
C LEU A 12 -12.58 48.42 37.76
N VAL A 13 -11.41 47.81 37.78
CA VAL A 13 -11.18 46.47 37.22
C VAL A 13 -11.91 45.47 38.11
N ALA A 14 -13.13 45.10 37.70
CA ALA A 14 -13.83 43.96 38.26
C ALA A 14 -13.18 42.69 37.69
N ALA A 15 -12.56 41.91 38.57
CA ALA A 15 -12.14 40.56 38.27
C ALA A 15 -13.39 39.72 37.98
N THR A 16 -13.74 39.58 36.70
CA THR A 16 -14.64 38.53 36.25
C THR A 16 -13.91 37.21 36.37
N LEU A 17 -14.35 36.38 37.31
CA LEU A 17 -14.17 34.94 37.25
C LEU A 17 -14.59 34.48 35.85
N VAL A 18 -13.62 34.13 35.01
CA VAL A 18 -13.87 33.25 33.89
C VAL A 18 -14.08 31.88 34.52
N ALA A 19 -15.34 31.56 34.81
CA ALA A 19 -15.77 30.19 34.83
C ALA A 19 -15.40 29.63 33.45
N ALA A 20 -14.34 28.83 33.41
CA ALA A 20 -14.17 27.89 32.32
C ALA A 20 -15.45 27.06 32.31
N CYS A 21 -16.23 27.17 31.24
CA CYS A 21 -17.13 26.09 30.88
C CYS A 21 -16.23 24.88 30.63
N ASP A 22 -16.08 24.08 31.67
CA ASP A 22 -15.79 22.66 31.55
C ASP A 22 -17.05 22.05 30.92
N ASP A 23 -17.17 22.18 29.60
CA ASP A 23 -18.14 21.44 28.82
C ASP A 23 -17.68 19.99 28.85
N GLY A 24 -18.14 19.28 29.89
CA GLY A 24 -17.96 17.85 30.09
C GLY A 24 -18.66 17.03 29.01
N GLY A 25 -18.19 17.14 27.76
CA GLY A 25 -18.26 16.03 26.83
C GLY A 25 -17.51 14.85 27.46
N PRO A 26 -17.92 13.59 27.19
CA PRO A 26 -17.21 12.45 27.75
C PRO A 26 -15.73 12.55 27.32
N GLU A 27 -14.81 12.58 28.29
CA GLU A 27 -13.38 12.48 28.01
C GLU A 27 -13.19 11.27 27.08
N ARG A 28 -12.68 11.51 25.86
CA ARG A 28 -12.41 10.42 24.92
C ARG A 28 -11.48 9.43 25.61
N ARG A 29 -11.92 8.18 25.67
CA ARG A 29 -11.21 7.09 26.33
C ARG A 29 -10.51 6.25 25.27
N PHE A 30 -9.26 5.90 25.51
CA PHE A 30 -8.45 5.16 24.53
C PHE A 30 -7.96 3.83 25.06
N ASN A 31 -7.77 2.86 24.16
CA ASN A 31 -6.91 1.71 24.37
C ASN A 31 -5.57 1.95 23.65
N ILE A 32 -4.49 1.38 24.17
CA ILE A 32 -3.16 1.40 23.54
C ILE A 32 -2.63 -0.03 23.44
N ALA A 33 -2.09 -0.39 22.28
CA ALA A 33 -1.48 -1.70 22.08
C ALA A 33 -0.16 -1.57 21.31
N LYS A 34 0.78 -2.47 21.58
CA LYS A 34 2.02 -2.58 20.79
C LYS A 34 1.68 -2.99 19.36
N GLN A 35 2.21 -2.24 18.40
CA GLN A 35 2.06 -2.50 16.96
C GLN A 35 3.34 -3.08 16.35
N GLY A 36 4.51 -2.70 16.87
CA GLY A 36 5.81 -3.18 16.36
C GLY A 36 7.02 -2.64 17.14
N GLY A 37 8.19 -3.20 16.86
CA GLY A 37 9.48 -2.78 17.44
C GLY A 37 9.74 -3.26 18.86
N ASP A 38 9.02 -4.25 19.36
CA ASP A 38 9.27 -4.80 20.70
C ASP A 38 10.30 -5.95 20.69
N GLU A 39 10.84 -6.28 21.86
CA GLU A 39 11.74 -7.42 22.12
C GLU A 39 13.00 -7.42 21.23
N GLN A 40 13.48 -6.22 20.90
CA GLN A 40 14.64 -6.04 20.02
C GLN A 40 15.97 -6.21 20.75
N PHE A 41 16.97 -6.70 20.04
CA PHE A 41 18.37 -6.69 20.47
C PHE A 41 19.12 -5.52 19.83
N GLY A 42 20.10 -4.97 20.55
CA GLY A 42 21.01 -3.97 20.02
C GLY A 42 22.36 -3.99 20.72
N GLY A 43 23.39 -3.48 20.03
CA GLY A 43 24.68 -3.26 20.67
C GLY A 43 24.57 -2.18 21.74
N ILE A 44 25.44 -2.21 22.74
CA ILE A 44 25.54 -1.10 23.70
C ILE A 44 25.71 0.24 22.96
N SER A 45 25.00 1.27 23.43
CA SER A 45 24.92 2.62 22.83
C SER A 45 24.30 2.71 21.44
N ALA A 46 23.86 1.60 20.84
CA ALA A 46 23.28 1.58 19.50
C ALA A 46 21.84 2.11 19.48
N THR A 47 21.45 2.70 18.36
CA THR A 47 20.04 2.92 18.02
C THR A 47 19.47 1.60 17.51
N LEU A 48 18.33 1.17 18.06
CA LEU A 48 17.63 -0.02 17.57
C LEU A 48 17.21 0.15 16.11
N GLU A 49 17.14 -0.94 15.35
CA GLU A 49 16.81 -0.89 13.92
C GLU A 49 15.34 -0.54 13.71
N ASP A 50 14.42 -1.19 14.43
CA ASP A 50 13.00 -0.94 14.30
C ASP A 50 12.52 0.13 15.29
N PRO A 51 11.70 1.10 14.86
CA PRO A 51 11.08 2.03 15.78
C PRO A 51 10.04 1.31 16.65
N LEU A 52 9.89 1.74 17.89
CA LEU A 52 8.80 1.30 18.76
C LEU A 52 7.51 1.90 18.24
N GLN A 53 6.47 1.09 18.04
CA GLN A 53 5.19 1.52 17.49
C GLN A 53 4.04 1.05 18.36
N VAL A 54 3.08 1.94 18.59
CA VAL A 54 1.78 1.61 19.20
C VAL A 54 0.65 1.95 18.24
N VAL A 55 -0.47 1.25 18.40
CA VAL A 55 -1.76 1.66 17.84
C VAL A 55 -2.65 2.16 18.99
N VAL A 56 -3.33 3.28 18.77
CA VAL A 56 -4.32 3.85 19.67
C VAL A 56 -5.70 3.69 19.05
N THR A 57 -6.62 3.09 19.81
CA THR A 57 -8.01 2.91 19.41
C THR A 57 -8.96 3.53 20.42
N ASP A 58 -10.17 3.88 20.00
CA ASP A 58 -11.21 4.32 20.90
C ASP A 58 -11.66 3.15 21.79
N ALA A 59 -11.77 3.40 23.10
CA ALA A 59 -12.04 2.33 24.07
C ALA A 59 -13.45 1.73 23.94
N SER A 60 -14.38 2.43 23.29
CA SER A 60 -15.74 1.97 23.09
C SER A 60 -15.94 1.33 21.72
N THR A 61 -15.46 1.97 20.66
CA THR A 61 -15.69 1.50 19.28
C THR A 61 -14.60 0.55 18.79
N HIS A 62 -13.43 0.53 19.44
CA HIS A 62 -12.22 -0.18 19.01
C HIS A 62 -11.63 0.30 17.67
N GLU A 63 -12.12 1.41 17.13
CA GLU A 63 -11.62 1.99 15.89
C GLU A 63 -10.31 2.78 16.12
N PRO A 64 -9.36 2.77 15.17
CA PRO A 64 -8.13 3.56 15.27
C PRO A 64 -8.40 5.07 15.33
N VAL A 65 -7.67 5.79 16.18
CA VAL A 65 -7.88 7.24 16.37
C VAL A 65 -6.66 8.05 15.91
N PRO A 66 -6.80 8.92 14.90
CA PRO A 66 -5.73 9.81 14.46
C PRO A 66 -5.52 11.02 15.38
N ASP A 67 -4.36 11.65 15.24
CA ASP A 67 -3.95 12.90 15.90
C ASP A 67 -3.95 12.86 17.44
N VAL A 68 -3.83 11.66 18.01
CA VAL A 68 -3.70 11.44 19.45
C VAL A 68 -2.22 11.49 19.84
N THR A 69 -1.89 12.26 20.88
CA THR A 69 -0.50 12.39 21.34
C THR A 69 -0.12 11.23 22.26
N VAL A 70 0.84 10.42 21.83
CA VAL A 70 1.49 9.36 22.61
C VAL A 70 2.79 9.91 23.21
N THR A 71 2.97 9.71 24.52
CA THR A 71 4.19 10.06 25.26
C THR A 71 5.04 8.81 25.49
N TRP A 72 6.34 8.91 25.22
CA TRP A 72 7.30 7.84 25.35
C TRP A 72 8.29 8.14 26.48
N ARG A 73 8.49 7.18 27.37
CA ARG A 73 9.40 7.32 28.52
C ARG A 73 10.24 6.06 28.69
N VAL A 74 11.56 6.23 28.78
CA VAL A 74 12.46 5.17 29.26
C VAL A 74 12.19 4.95 30.74
N VAL A 75 11.81 3.73 31.12
CA VAL A 75 11.51 3.33 32.51
C VAL A 75 12.59 2.40 33.09
N ALA A 76 13.40 1.77 32.24
CA ALA A 76 14.60 1.03 32.65
C ALA A 76 15.71 1.13 31.60
N GLY A 77 16.97 1.12 32.07
CA GLY A 77 18.17 1.17 31.24
C GLY A 77 18.86 2.54 31.24
N ALA A 78 19.99 2.65 31.94
CA ALA A 78 20.70 3.90 32.14
C ALA A 78 21.27 4.45 30.82
N GLY A 79 21.10 5.74 30.55
CA GLY A 79 21.65 6.40 29.36
C GLY A 79 20.88 6.15 28.05
N ALA A 80 19.81 5.37 28.07
CA ALA A 80 18.93 5.22 26.91
C ALA A 80 18.10 6.48 26.65
N VAL A 81 17.77 6.70 25.38
CA VAL A 81 17.05 7.88 24.90
C VAL A 81 16.00 7.47 23.88
N VAL A 82 14.79 8.00 24.01
CA VAL A 82 13.74 7.89 22.99
C VAL A 82 13.59 9.20 22.22
N THR A 83 13.51 9.11 20.90
CA THR A 83 13.36 10.26 20.01
C THR A 83 12.33 9.96 18.91
N PRO A 84 11.23 10.74 18.81
CA PRO A 84 10.83 11.81 19.73
C PRO A 84 10.25 11.28 21.06
N THR A 85 10.32 12.06 22.14
CA THR A 85 9.69 11.71 23.43
C THR A 85 8.16 11.81 23.42
N SER A 86 7.59 12.37 22.36
CA SER A 86 6.15 12.35 22.07
C SER A 86 5.91 12.32 20.57
N SER A 87 4.94 11.54 20.10
CA SER A 87 4.51 11.50 18.69
C SER A 87 2.99 11.45 18.59
N ARG A 88 2.45 11.91 17.45
CA ARG A 88 1.01 11.89 17.17
C ARG A 88 0.65 10.69 16.32
N THR A 89 -0.53 10.12 16.54
CA THR A 89 -1.03 9.00 15.74
C THR A 89 -1.42 9.42 14.33
N ASP A 90 -1.12 8.57 13.34
CA ASP A 90 -1.53 8.76 11.95
C ASP A 90 -3.00 8.34 11.69
N SER A 91 -3.43 8.34 10.43
CA SER A 91 -4.80 7.93 10.04
C SER A 91 -5.15 6.48 10.37
N SER A 92 -4.16 5.64 10.68
CA SER A 92 -4.33 4.25 11.12
C SER A 92 -4.21 4.12 12.64
N GLY A 93 -4.18 5.24 13.38
CA GLY A 93 -4.03 5.26 14.83
C GLY A 93 -2.61 4.93 15.31
N ILE A 94 -1.60 4.91 14.43
CA ILE A 94 -0.24 4.46 14.78
C ILE A 94 0.65 5.65 15.15
N ALA A 95 1.36 5.54 16.27
CA ALA A 95 2.42 6.46 16.68
C ALA A 95 3.74 5.71 16.90
N SER A 96 4.87 6.37 16.67
CA SER A 96 6.19 5.74 16.75
C SER A 96 7.26 6.59 17.44
N THR A 97 8.31 5.94 17.97
CA THR A 97 9.55 6.56 18.44
C THR A 97 10.76 5.67 18.14
N GLN A 98 11.95 6.27 17.99
CA GLN A 98 13.20 5.53 17.97
C GLN A 98 13.76 5.38 19.38
N LEU A 99 14.37 4.23 19.71
CA LEU A 99 15.11 4.00 20.95
C LEU A 99 16.61 3.86 20.66
N ARG A 100 17.42 4.67 21.36
CA ARG A 100 18.88 4.49 21.47
C ARG A 100 19.21 3.91 22.84
N LEU A 101 19.91 2.79 22.87
CA LEU A 101 20.32 2.07 24.07
C LEU A 101 21.43 2.82 24.82
N GLY A 102 21.61 2.45 26.09
CA GLY A 102 22.68 2.94 26.96
C GLY A 102 23.99 2.18 26.82
N GLY A 103 25.00 2.58 27.58
CA GLY A 103 26.35 1.98 27.53
C GLY A 103 26.48 0.61 28.18
N ASP A 104 25.51 0.22 29.02
CA ASP A 104 25.56 -1.02 29.78
C ASP A 104 24.71 -2.13 29.13
N PRO A 105 25.19 -3.38 29.10
CA PRO A 105 24.37 -4.51 28.66
C PRO A 105 23.24 -4.79 29.66
N GLY A 106 22.12 -5.32 29.17
CA GLY A 106 20.97 -5.68 29.99
C GLY A 106 19.64 -5.29 29.35
N VAL A 107 18.57 -5.40 30.15
CA VAL A 107 17.20 -5.11 29.71
C VAL A 107 16.89 -3.63 29.84
N TYR A 108 16.35 -3.06 28.77
CA TYR A 108 15.87 -1.70 28.66
C TYR A 108 14.35 -1.76 28.50
N ARG A 109 13.63 -0.83 29.13
CA ARG A 109 12.16 -0.75 29.04
C ARG A 109 11.72 0.65 28.67
N VAL A 110 10.79 0.74 27.73
CA VAL A 110 10.14 1.99 27.32
C VAL A 110 8.64 1.85 27.50
N ARG A 111 8.03 2.85 28.10
CA ARG A 111 6.59 2.96 28.28
C ARG A 111 6.00 3.98 27.31
N ALA A 112 4.96 3.58 26.60
CA ALA A 112 4.10 4.45 25.80
C ALA A 112 2.78 4.71 26.53
N SER A 113 2.34 5.97 26.61
CA SER A 113 1.10 6.34 27.30
C SER A 113 0.36 7.44 26.55
N VAL A 114 -0.96 7.47 26.72
CA VAL A 114 -1.87 8.44 26.13
C VAL A 114 -2.77 9.03 27.22
N GLY A 115 -3.17 10.30 27.09
CA GLY A 115 -4.16 10.91 27.98
C GLY A 115 -5.54 10.28 27.77
N GLY A 116 -6.28 9.98 28.84
CA GLY A 116 -7.59 9.28 28.73
C GLY A 116 -7.47 7.76 28.53
N LEU A 117 -6.29 7.16 28.77
CA LEU A 117 -6.07 5.72 28.64
C LEU A 117 -6.97 4.89 29.58
N VAL A 118 -7.52 3.81 29.05
CA VAL A 118 -8.19 2.74 29.78
C VAL A 118 -7.28 1.52 29.81
N GLY A 119 -7.00 1.03 31.01
CA GLY A 119 -6.07 -0.08 31.21
C GLY A 119 -4.61 0.37 31.32
N ASP A 120 -3.71 -0.56 31.03
CA ASP A 120 -2.27 -0.36 31.24
C ASP A 120 -1.58 0.30 30.04
N PRO A 121 -0.55 1.12 30.28
CA PRO A 121 0.37 1.59 29.24
C PRO A 121 0.99 0.43 28.45
N ALA A 122 1.31 0.68 27.18
CA ALA A 122 2.10 -0.29 26.41
C ALA A 122 3.57 -0.22 26.86
N GLU A 123 4.12 -1.35 27.30
CA GLU A 123 5.53 -1.47 27.68
C GLU A 123 6.31 -2.31 26.68
N PHE A 124 7.38 -1.70 26.17
CA PHE A 124 8.36 -2.30 25.28
C PHE A 124 9.59 -2.73 26.08
N GLU A 125 10.18 -3.84 25.67
CA GLU A 125 11.43 -4.40 26.14
C GLU A 125 12.46 -4.43 25.01
N ALA A 126 13.71 -4.11 25.33
CA ALA A 126 14.84 -4.30 24.43
C ALA A 126 16.06 -4.77 25.21
N GLN A 127 16.97 -5.48 24.56
CA GLN A 127 18.18 -6.00 25.19
C GLN A 127 19.44 -5.41 24.57
N ALA A 128 20.22 -4.69 25.39
CA ALA A 128 21.56 -4.27 25.03
C ALA A 128 22.54 -5.42 25.29
N VAL A 129 23.29 -5.81 24.26
CA VAL A 129 24.19 -6.96 24.32
C VAL A 129 25.61 -6.59 23.87
N LEU A 130 26.57 -7.35 24.37
CA LEU A 130 27.93 -7.36 23.83
C LEU A 130 27.98 -8.26 22.59
N PRO A 131 28.93 -8.04 21.66
CA PRO A 131 29.17 -8.96 20.57
C PRO A 131 29.38 -10.39 21.08
N PRO A 132 28.63 -11.37 20.55
CA PRO A 132 28.92 -12.78 20.75
C PRO A 132 30.35 -13.08 20.30
N GLU A 133 31.06 -13.96 21.01
CA GLU A 133 32.40 -14.37 20.63
C GLU A 133 32.49 -15.88 20.51
N ILE A 134 32.96 -16.37 19.35
CA ILE A 134 33.17 -17.80 19.11
C ILE A 134 34.62 -18.13 19.43
N SER A 135 34.85 -19.06 20.36
CA SER A 135 36.18 -19.60 20.68
C SER A 135 36.46 -20.95 20.00
N GLY A 136 35.42 -21.65 19.53
CA GLY A 136 35.59 -22.90 18.77
C GLY A 136 34.29 -23.54 18.32
N VAL A 137 34.37 -24.32 17.25
CA VAL A 137 33.27 -25.12 16.69
C VAL A 137 33.68 -26.59 16.65
N SER A 138 32.82 -27.49 17.11
CA SER A 138 33.10 -28.92 17.17
C SER A 138 31.87 -29.78 16.83
N PRO A 139 32.00 -30.81 15.97
CA PRO A 139 33.21 -31.17 15.22
C PRO A 139 33.60 -30.11 14.17
N ALA A 140 34.85 -30.14 13.69
CA ALA A 140 35.34 -29.21 12.66
C ALA A 140 34.81 -29.53 11.25
N GLN A 141 34.26 -30.74 11.08
CA GLN A 141 33.51 -31.18 9.92
C GLN A 141 32.20 -31.82 10.38
N ALA A 142 31.09 -31.49 9.71
CA ALA A 142 29.76 -32.02 10.01
C ALA A 142 28.95 -32.22 8.73
N ASP A 143 27.99 -33.14 8.75
CA ASP A 143 27.02 -33.26 7.67
C ASP A 143 25.91 -32.21 7.84
N ALA A 144 25.32 -31.75 6.74
CA ALA A 144 24.11 -30.95 6.80
C ALA A 144 23.00 -31.73 7.53
N GLY A 145 22.38 -31.12 8.54
CA GLY A 145 21.45 -31.76 9.48
C GLY A 145 22.09 -32.22 10.80
N ASP A 146 23.42 -32.35 10.88
CA ASP A 146 24.09 -32.70 12.13
C ASP A 146 23.99 -31.58 13.16
N THR A 147 24.09 -31.94 14.44
CA THR A 147 24.22 -30.96 15.53
C THR A 147 25.68 -30.71 15.86
N ILE A 148 26.10 -29.45 15.75
CA ILE A 148 27.41 -28.97 16.19
C ILE A 148 27.34 -28.28 17.56
N THR A 149 28.49 -28.20 18.22
CA THR A 149 28.69 -27.42 19.45
C THR A 149 29.56 -26.21 19.16
N ILE A 150 29.11 -25.03 19.57
CA ILE A 150 29.82 -23.77 19.44
C ILE A 150 30.16 -23.29 20.85
N ALA A 151 31.45 -23.21 21.16
CA ALA A 151 31.95 -22.69 22.43
C ALA A 151 32.30 -21.19 22.26
N GLY A 152 32.10 -20.41 23.32
CA GLY A 152 32.31 -18.97 23.25
C GLY A 152 31.96 -18.21 24.51
N ARG A 153 31.58 -16.94 24.35
CA ARG A 153 31.05 -16.08 25.41
C ARG A 153 30.05 -15.07 24.84
N ASN A 154 29.30 -14.42 25.74
CA ASN A 154 28.27 -13.42 25.42
C ASN A 154 27.11 -13.97 24.58
N PHE A 155 26.82 -15.27 24.67
CA PHE A 155 25.60 -15.84 24.10
C PHE A 155 24.41 -15.56 25.03
N SER A 156 23.20 -15.52 24.50
CA SER A 156 22.03 -15.53 25.38
C SER A 156 21.85 -16.95 25.96
N PRO A 157 21.53 -17.10 27.25
CA PRO A 157 21.15 -18.40 27.80
C PRO A 157 19.80 -18.91 27.28
N ASN A 158 18.96 -18.05 26.69
CA ASN A 158 17.75 -18.46 26.01
C ASN A 158 18.08 -18.85 24.55
N ALA A 159 17.70 -20.05 24.13
CA ALA A 159 18.02 -20.56 22.79
C ALA A 159 17.37 -19.73 21.68
N GLU A 160 16.15 -19.23 21.90
CA GLU A 160 15.37 -18.50 20.88
C GLU A 160 15.96 -17.12 20.54
N ASP A 161 16.65 -16.51 21.49
CA ASP A 161 17.34 -15.22 21.32
C ASP A 161 18.56 -15.32 20.41
N ASN A 162 19.17 -16.52 20.34
CA ASN A 162 20.36 -16.75 19.53
C ASN A 162 19.95 -17.13 18.10
N ALA A 163 20.59 -16.51 17.13
CA ALA A 163 20.58 -16.98 15.75
C ALA A 163 21.98 -17.48 15.37
N VAL A 164 22.07 -18.73 14.91
CA VAL A 164 23.30 -19.31 14.36
C VAL A 164 23.10 -19.42 12.85
N VAL A 165 23.93 -18.74 12.08
CA VAL A 165 23.86 -18.74 10.61
C VAL A 165 25.12 -19.34 10.00
N PHE A 166 24.95 -20.07 8.90
CA PHE A 166 25.97 -20.79 8.15
C PHE A 166 25.97 -20.24 6.72
N ASP A 167 26.95 -19.41 6.36
CA ASP A 167 26.95 -18.62 5.10
C ASP A 167 25.62 -17.86 4.87
N GLY A 168 24.98 -17.40 5.94
CA GLY A 168 23.71 -16.68 5.92
C GLY A 168 22.45 -17.53 6.08
N ILE A 169 22.54 -18.86 6.00
CA ILE A 169 21.39 -19.74 6.23
C ILE A 169 21.28 -20.07 7.72
N ARG A 170 20.12 -19.80 8.34
CA ARG A 170 19.90 -20.05 9.77
C ARG A 170 19.76 -21.53 10.08
N GLY A 171 20.54 -21.99 11.05
CA GLY A 171 20.42 -23.31 11.67
C GLY A 171 19.53 -23.26 12.91
N ALA A 172 18.91 -24.39 13.24
CA ALA A 172 18.09 -24.49 14.44
C ALA A 172 18.98 -24.52 15.69
N VAL A 173 18.78 -23.59 16.62
CA VAL A 173 19.46 -23.60 17.92
C VAL A 173 18.71 -24.56 18.85
N ILE A 174 19.39 -25.60 19.29
CA ILE A 174 18.82 -26.70 20.10
C ILE A 174 18.91 -26.37 21.59
N SER A 175 20.02 -25.76 22.02
CA SER A 175 20.23 -25.36 23.42
C SER A 175 21.27 -24.27 23.52
N ALA A 176 21.14 -23.39 24.52
CA ALA A 176 22.05 -22.29 24.76
C ALA A 176 22.43 -22.15 26.25
N THR A 177 23.65 -21.68 26.46
CA THR A 177 24.16 -21.11 27.71
C THR A 177 24.97 -19.87 27.32
N SER A 178 25.40 -19.05 28.29
CA SER A 178 26.21 -17.86 28.00
C SER A 178 27.56 -18.15 27.34
N THR A 179 28.03 -19.41 27.34
CA THR A 179 29.34 -19.83 26.82
C THR A 179 29.30 -21.01 25.85
N GLN A 180 28.11 -21.56 25.57
CA GLN A 180 27.97 -22.71 24.66
C GLN A 180 26.61 -22.72 23.98
N LEU A 181 26.60 -22.98 22.68
CA LEU A 181 25.41 -23.24 21.86
C LEU A 181 25.50 -24.63 21.24
N ARG A 182 24.36 -25.32 21.12
CA ARG A 182 24.22 -26.47 20.21
C ARG A 182 23.28 -26.07 19.10
N ALA A 183 23.70 -26.22 17.85
CA ALA A 183 22.91 -25.83 16.69
C ALA A 183 22.98 -26.90 15.59
N ALA A 184 21.88 -27.10 14.87
CA ALA A 184 21.82 -27.97 13.72
C ALA A 184 22.36 -27.24 12.48
N VAL A 185 23.23 -27.89 11.71
CA VAL A 185 23.67 -27.42 10.39
C VAL A 185 22.47 -27.45 9.44
N PRO A 186 22.15 -26.36 8.71
CA PRO A 186 20.98 -26.35 7.82
C PRO A 186 21.11 -27.36 6.70
N LEU A 187 20.00 -28.03 6.36
CA LEU A 187 19.95 -29.01 5.27
C LEU A 187 20.29 -28.43 3.90
N CYS A 188 20.11 -27.11 3.73
CA CYS A 188 20.34 -26.44 2.45
C CYS A 188 21.80 -26.06 2.15
N VAL A 189 22.71 -26.27 3.11
CA VAL A 189 24.12 -25.97 2.90
C VAL A 189 24.73 -27.07 2.04
N PRO A 190 25.24 -26.77 0.82
CA PRO A 190 25.94 -27.76 0.02
C PRO A 190 27.29 -28.12 0.62
N THR A 191 27.96 -29.15 0.08
CA THR A 191 29.32 -29.49 0.51
C THR A 191 30.28 -28.32 0.27
N ARG A 192 30.78 -27.70 1.34
CA ARG A 192 31.67 -26.51 1.31
C ARG A 192 32.24 -26.21 2.71
N THR A 193 33.16 -25.26 2.79
CA THR A 193 33.47 -24.60 4.07
C THR A 193 32.56 -23.39 4.23
N VAL A 194 31.94 -23.25 5.41
CA VAL A 194 31.05 -22.13 5.74
C VAL A 194 31.58 -21.29 6.89
N ASP A 195 31.21 -20.02 6.90
CA ASP A 195 31.32 -19.15 8.05
C ASP A 195 30.12 -19.35 8.98
N VAL A 196 30.40 -19.84 10.19
CA VAL A 196 29.46 -19.92 11.29
C VAL A 196 29.50 -18.60 12.06
N VAL A 197 28.35 -17.94 12.15
CA VAL A 197 28.20 -16.66 12.87
C VAL A 197 27.08 -16.80 13.89
N VAL A 198 27.34 -16.36 15.13
CA VAL A 198 26.32 -16.24 16.19
C VAL A 198 25.84 -14.79 16.23
N ARG A 199 24.52 -14.60 16.28
CA ARG A 199 23.87 -13.28 16.32
C ARG A 199 22.89 -13.17 17.48
N LEU A 200 22.76 -11.94 17.97
CA LEU A 200 21.74 -11.45 18.88
C LEU A 200 21.15 -10.17 18.25
N GLY A 201 20.07 -10.35 17.48
CA GLY A 201 19.54 -9.35 16.54
C GLY A 201 20.63 -8.82 15.57
N PRO A 202 20.90 -7.52 15.51
CA PRO A 202 21.91 -6.95 14.61
C PRO A 202 23.35 -7.22 15.04
N VAL A 203 23.58 -7.62 16.29
CA VAL A 203 24.92 -7.82 16.85
C VAL A 203 25.43 -9.22 16.49
N ALA A 204 26.61 -9.31 15.89
CA ALA A 204 27.17 -10.55 15.38
C ALA A 204 28.58 -10.83 15.92
N SER A 205 28.94 -12.11 15.99
CA SER A 205 30.32 -12.55 16.22
C SER A 205 31.21 -12.33 15.00
N GLN A 206 32.52 -12.46 15.20
CA GLN A 206 33.42 -12.81 14.10
C GLN A 206 33.09 -14.22 13.59
N PRO A 207 33.30 -14.50 12.29
CA PRO A 207 32.99 -15.81 11.72
C PRO A 207 33.97 -16.89 12.22
N ALA A 208 33.47 -18.11 12.36
CA ALA A 208 34.26 -19.31 12.60
C ALA A 208 34.03 -20.34 11.49
N ALA A 209 35.10 -20.94 10.97
CA ALA A 209 34.99 -21.88 9.86
C ALA A 209 34.45 -23.26 10.29
N LEU A 210 33.61 -23.86 9.46
CA LEU A 210 33.14 -25.24 9.57
C LEU A 210 33.16 -25.90 8.18
N ALA A 211 33.72 -27.11 8.07
CA ALA A 211 33.54 -27.92 6.87
C ALA A 211 32.18 -28.63 6.90
N VAL A 212 31.34 -28.40 5.91
CA VAL A 212 30.02 -29.03 5.78
C VAL A 212 30.03 -30.03 4.62
N VAL A 213 29.49 -31.22 4.85
CA VAL A 213 29.15 -32.17 3.79
C VAL A 213 27.65 -32.05 3.54
N GLY A 214 27.27 -31.57 2.35
CA GLY A 214 25.87 -31.38 2.00
C GLY A 214 25.15 -32.72 1.87
N GLN A 215 24.01 -32.84 2.54
CA GLN A 215 23.08 -33.95 2.39
C GLN A 215 22.10 -33.56 1.28
N GLY A 216 22.29 -34.13 0.09
CA GLY A 216 21.57 -33.68 -1.10
C GLY A 216 20.07 -33.91 -1.01
N THR A 217 19.28 -32.84 -0.97
CA THR A 217 17.88 -32.89 -1.44
C THR A 217 17.89 -33.05 -2.97
N GLY A 218 16.92 -33.79 -3.52
CA GLY A 218 16.80 -33.94 -4.98
C GLY A 218 16.54 -32.59 -5.66
N PRO A 219 17.11 -32.31 -6.84
CA PRO A 219 16.83 -31.07 -7.55
C PRO A 219 15.37 -31.03 -8.01
N ILE A 220 14.80 -29.83 -8.04
CA ILE A 220 13.50 -29.53 -8.59
C ILE A 220 13.54 -29.79 -10.10
N ALA A 221 12.57 -30.56 -10.61
CA ALA A 221 12.40 -30.79 -12.03
C ALA A 221 11.21 -29.97 -12.54
N LEU A 222 11.47 -29.06 -13.47
CA LEU A 222 10.46 -28.24 -14.14
C LEU A 222 10.65 -28.29 -15.66
N GLN A 223 9.56 -28.31 -16.41
CA GLN A 223 9.54 -28.03 -17.84
C GLN A 223 9.56 -26.51 -18.08
N VAL A 224 10.00 -26.06 -19.26
CA VAL A 224 9.91 -24.64 -19.63
C VAL A 224 8.43 -24.22 -19.60
N GLY A 225 8.12 -23.14 -18.90
CA GLY A 225 6.74 -22.70 -18.65
C GLY A 225 6.13 -23.22 -17.35
N GLU A 226 6.72 -24.22 -16.71
CA GLU A 226 6.22 -24.80 -15.46
C GLU A 226 6.67 -23.98 -14.24
N VAL A 227 5.77 -23.87 -13.26
CA VAL A 227 5.96 -23.07 -12.04
C VAL A 227 5.80 -23.96 -10.80
N LEU A 228 6.81 -23.95 -9.93
CA LEU A 228 6.70 -24.42 -8.56
C LEU A 228 6.27 -23.25 -7.67
N ALA A 229 5.18 -23.44 -6.92
CA ALA A 229 4.70 -22.48 -5.92
C ALA A 229 5.09 -22.94 -4.51
N ALA A 230 5.87 -22.14 -3.79
CA ALA A 230 6.24 -22.37 -2.40
C ALA A 230 5.50 -21.37 -1.51
N PHE A 231 4.43 -21.84 -0.85
CA PHE A 231 3.54 -21.02 -0.01
C PHE A 231 3.88 -21.09 1.48
N ASP A 232 4.56 -22.16 1.92
CA ASP A 232 4.96 -22.34 3.32
C ASP A 232 6.39 -21.81 3.54
N PRO A 233 6.65 -21.01 4.60
CA PRO A 233 8.00 -20.61 4.96
C PRO A 233 9.01 -21.78 5.08
N GLN A 234 8.55 -22.99 5.43
CA GLN A 234 9.40 -24.18 5.51
C GLN A 234 9.88 -24.63 4.12
N ASP A 235 9.04 -24.50 3.08
CA ASP A 235 9.42 -24.81 1.70
C ASP A 235 10.47 -23.83 1.17
N LEU A 236 10.49 -22.60 1.70
CA LEU A 236 11.45 -21.55 1.34
C LEU A 236 12.84 -21.78 1.97
N ALA A 237 12.92 -22.63 3.00
CA ALA A 237 14.16 -22.90 3.71
C ALA A 237 15.18 -23.65 2.85
N CYS A 238 14.71 -24.48 1.89
CA CYS A 238 15.62 -25.10 0.92
C CYS A 238 14.97 -25.53 -0.39
N LEU A 239 15.40 -24.92 -1.48
CA LEU A 239 14.99 -25.26 -2.85
C LEU A 239 16.23 -25.49 -3.71
N ARG A 240 16.31 -26.61 -4.43
CA ARG A 240 17.52 -26.95 -5.20
C ARG A 240 17.24 -26.96 -6.70
N LEU A 241 17.91 -26.11 -7.46
CA LEU A 241 17.84 -26.12 -8.92
C LEU A 241 18.85 -27.10 -9.53
N PRO A 242 18.52 -27.75 -10.66
CA PRO A 242 19.39 -28.74 -11.30
C PRO A 242 20.61 -28.08 -11.92
N GLY A 243 21.77 -28.72 -11.77
CA GLY A 243 23.01 -28.38 -12.48
C GLY A 243 23.23 -29.25 -13.72
N GLY A 244 24.45 -29.23 -14.25
CA GLY A 244 24.91 -30.15 -15.29
C GLY A 244 24.54 -29.78 -16.72
N GLN A 245 23.59 -28.86 -16.92
CA GLN A 245 23.20 -28.38 -18.23
C GLN A 245 23.39 -26.86 -18.34
N SER A 246 24.16 -26.44 -19.35
CA SER A 246 24.33 -25.02 -19.70
C SER A 246 23.03 -24.43 -20.27
N GLY A 247 22.76 -23.16 -19.97
CA GLY A 247 21.63 -22.41 -20.50
C GLY A 247 20.33 -22.55 -19.72
N LEU A 248 20.27 -23.44 -18.71
CA LEU A 248 19.13 -23.52 -17.79
C LEU A 248 18.88 -22.14 -17.17
N SER A 249 17.65 -21.66 -17.23
CA SER A 249 17.30 -20.37 -16.63
C SER A 249 15.99 -20.46 -15.87
N PHE A 250 15.95 -19.82 -14.71
CA PHE A 250 14.78 -19.78 -13.84
C PHE A 250 14.45 -18.36 -13.44
N LEU A 251 13.17 -18.02 -13.47
CA LEU A 251 12.63 -16.83 -12.82
C LEU A 251 12.27 -17.21 -11.38
N LEU A 252 12.77 -16.45 -10.43
CA LEU A 252 12.44 -16.49 -9.01
C LEU A 252 11.60 -15.25 -8.70
N VAL A 253 10.43 -15.45 -8.10
CA VAL A 253 9.51 -14.36 -7.72
C VAL A 253 9.24 -14.40 -6.22
N PRO A 254 10.16 -13.88 -5.36
CA PRO A 254 9.90 -13.70 -3.93
C PRO A 254 8.74 -12.71 -3.72
N GLN A 255 7.87 -13.01 -2.77
CA GLN A 255 6.61 -12.29 -2.58
C GLN A 255 6.31 -12.10 -1.10
N ASN A 256 5.81 -10.92 -0.76
CA ASN A 256 5.10 -10.69 0.50
C ASN A 256 3.60 -10.69 0.21
N ALA A 257 2.91 -11.79 0.46
CA ALA A 257 1.46 -11.92 0.22
C ALA A 257 0.62 -11.44 1.41
N ALA A 258 1.16 -10.59 2.30
CA ALA A 258 0.42 -10.03 3.40
C ALA A 258 -0.86 -9.33 2.88
N ASP A 259 -1.98 -9.63 3.53
CA ASP A 259 -3.33 -9.16 3.18
C ASP A 259 -3.75 -7.90 3.96
N VAL A 260 -2.81 -7.32 4.70
CA VAL A 260 -2.97 -6.07 5.44
C VAL A 260 -1.95 -5.05 4.95
N ALA A 261 -2.41 -3.86 4.58
CA ALA A 261 -1.57 -2.76 4.11
C ALA A 261 -0.52 -2.36 5.16
N GLY A 262 0.62 -1.81 4.71
CA GLY A 262 1.69 -1.33 5.59
C GLY A 262 2.58 -2.43 6.21
N ARG A 263 2.25 -3.71 6.05
CA ARG A 263 3.11 -4.83 6.49
C ARG A 263 4.30 -4.99 5.56
N THR A 264 5.50 -4.67 6.03
CA THR A 264 6.73 -4.86 5.26
C THR A 264 7.42 -6.17 5.59
N MET A 265 8.07 -6.77 4.59
CA MET A 265 8.80 -8.02 4.71
C MET A 265 10.25 -7.80 4.27
N PRO A 266 11.16 -7.48 5.21
CA PRO A 266 12.58 -7.56 4.92
C PRO A 266 12.94 -9.03 4.63
N PHE A 267 13.72 -9.26 3.58
CA PHE A 267 14.07 -10.61 3.16
C PHE A 267 15.52 -10.71 2.71
N GLN A 268 16.02 -11.94 2.72
CA GLN A 268 17.26 -12.36 2.09
C GLN A 268 16.97 -13.57 1.20
N LEU A 269 17.35 -13.48 -0.08
CA LEU A 269 17.40 -14.59 -1.02
C LEU A 269 18.87 -14.97 -1.27
N LEU A 270 19.25 -16.16 -0.86
CA LEU A 270 20.59 -16.72 -1.07
C LEU A 270 20.56 -17.77 -2.18
N GLY A 271 21.60 -17.77 -3.01
CA GLY A 271 21.96 -18.89 -3.86
C GLY A 271 23.34 -19.39 -3.49
N LEU A 272 23.48 -20.67 -3.16
CA LEU A 272 24.75 -21.30 -2.80
C LEU A 272 25.08 -22.50 -3.69
N THR A 273 26.33 -22.57 -4.12
CA THR A 273 26.92 -23.69 -4.85
C THR A 273 27.92 -24.46 -3.97
N GLY A 274 28.33 -25.66 -4.40
CA GLY A 274 29.27 -26.52 -3.66
C GLY A 274 30.76 -26.22 -3.91
N GLN A 275 31.10 -25.11 -4.59
CA GLN A 275 32.49 -24.74 -4.84
C GLN A 275 32.74 -23.28 -4.44
N ALA A 276 32.96 -23.06 -3.15
CA ALA A 276 33.60 -21.85 -2.66
C ALA A 276 34.41 -22.15 -1.39
N THR A 277 35.55 -21.47 -1.24
CA THR A 277 36.39 -21.49 -0.03
C THR A 277 36.16 -20.26 0.86
N ALA A 278 35.15 -19.44 0.54
CA ALA A 278 34.73 -18.26 1.28
C ALA A 278 33.21 -18.03 1.06
N PRO A 279 32.49 -17.40 2.00
CA PRO A 279 31.09 -17.05 1.79
C PRO A 279 30.93 -16.12 0.58
N PRO A 280 29.78 -16.13 -0.13
CA PRO A 280 29.48 -15.03 -1.03
C PRO A 280 29.62 -13.72 -0.26
N PRO A 281 30.34 -12.72 -0.78
CA PRO A 281 30.25 -11.39 -0.22
C PRO A 281 28.78 -10.99 -0.26
N VAL A 282 28.16 -10.77 0.90
CA VAL A 282 26.87 -10.07 0.97
C VAL A 282 27.20 -8.64 0.56
N PRO A 283 26.90 -8.20 -0.67
CA PRO A 283 27.24 -6.85 -1.05
C PRO A 283 26.40 -5.95 -0.15
N LEU A 284 27.06 -5.14 0.68
CA LEU A 284 26.44 -3.97 1.31
C LEU A 284 25.88 -3.11 0.17
N GLY A 285 24.61 -3.32 -0.21
CA GLY A 285 23.93 -2.58 -1.28
C GLY A 285 23.38 -3.38 -2.47
N ALA A 286 23.33 -4.71 -2.48
CA ALA A 286 22.58 -5.45 -3.52
C ALA A 286 21.05 -5.42 -3.31
N ALA A 287 20.50 -4.26 -2.91
CA ALA A 287 19.07 -4.01 -2.96
C ALA A 287 18.61 -4.14 -4.41
N LEU A 288 17.48 -4.81 -4.68
CA LEU A 288 16.92 -4.96 -6.03
C LEU A 288 16.59 -3.60 -6.65
N ARG A 289 16.36 -2.59 -5.80
CA ARG A 289 16.14 -1.19 -6.16
C ARG A 289 17.14 -0.70 -7.20
N ALA A 290 16.65 -0.35 -8.38
CA ALA A 290 17.41 0.38 -9.37
C ALA A 290 17.26 1.89 -9.11
N GLY A 291 18.30 2.52 -8.58
CA GLY A 291 18.38 3.98 -8.47
C GLY A 291 17.84 4.59 -7.17
N PRO A 292 17.98 5.92 -6.98
CA PRO A 292 17.39 6.62 -5.84
C PRO A 292 15.89 6.33 -5.82
N SER A 293 15.33 6.09 -4.62
CA SER A 293 13.88 6.09 -4.48
C SER A 293 13.40 7.41 -5.07
N LEU A 294 12.70 7.35 -6.20
CA LEU A 294 11.75 8.40 -6.50
C LEU A 294 10.77 8.31 -5.34
N ALA A 295 10.89 9.20 -4.37
CA ALA A 295 9.79 9.51 -3.48
C ALA A 295 8.58 9.64 -4.41
N GLY A 296 7.61 8.74 -4.26
CA GLY A 296 6.58 8.47 -5.27
C GLY A 296 6.15 9.78 -5.90
N THR A 297 6.34 9.90 -7.20
CA THR A 297 5.93 11.08 -7.96
C THR A 297 4.42 11.04 -8.10
N GLY A 298 3.75 11.33 -6.98
CA GLY A 298 2.31 11.38 -6.79
C GLY A 298 1.91 12.68 -6.10
N PHE A 299 0.61 12.83 -5.84
CA PHE A 299 -0.02 14.00 -5.23
C PHE A 299 0.80 14.60 -4.08
N THR A 300 0.80 15.92 -3.94
CA THR A 300 1.52 16.58 -2.82
C THR A 300 1.01 16.09 -1.47
N PRO A 301 1.83 16.15 -0.41
CA PRO A 301 1.38 15.84 0.95
C PRO A 301 0.11 16.60 1.36
N ALA A 302 -0.08 17.82 0.85
CA ALA A 302 -1.28 18.62 1.11
C ALA A 302 -2.54 18.06 0.42
N ALA A 303 -2.45 17.70 -0.87
CA ALA A 303 -3.55 17.06 -1.60
C ALA A 303 -3.89 15.68 -0.99
N ALA A 304 -2.86 14.93 -0.59
CA ALA A 304 -3.01 13.67 0.12
C ALA A 304 -3.73 13.81 1.46
N ALA A 305 -3.29 14.76 2.29
CA ALA A 305 -3.91 15.04 3.58
C ALA A 305 -5.36 15.52 3.42
N TRP A 306 -5.66 16.26 2.36
CA TRP A 306 -7.02 16.69 2.05
C TRP A 306 -7.93 15.50 1.70
N GLU A 307 -7.51 14.63 0.77
CA GLU A 307 -8.33 13.48 0.37
C GLU A 307 -8.48 12.48 1.53
N ALA A 308 -7.42 12.27 2.31
CA ALA A 308 -7.49 11.45 3.52
C ALA A 308 -8.53 11.99 4.53
N LYS A 309 -8.64 13.32 4.67
CA LYS A 309 -9.66 13.96 5.50
C LYS A 309 -11.06 13.86 4.91
N LEU A 310 -11.21 14.02 3.59
CA LEU A 310 -12.47 13.77 2.88
C LEU A 310 -12.97 12.35 3.20
N ARG A 311 -12.13 11.33 2.98
CA ARG A 311 -12.48 9.92 3.22
C ARG A 311 -12.67 9.59 4.70
N ALA A 312 -11.91 10.23 5.61
CA ALA A 312 -12.16 10.10 7.04
C ALA A 312 -13.55 10.64 7.42
N ARG A 313 -13.92 11.80 6.88
CA ARG A 313 -15.24 12.41 7.12
C ARG A 313 -16.37 11.56 6.55
N GLU A 314 -16.17 10.92 5.40
CA GLU A 314 -17.15 9.97 4.85
C GLU A 314 -17.34 8.73 5.72
N ARG A 315 -16.27 8.21 6.34
CA ARG A 315 -16.36 7.08 7.26
C ARG A 315 -17.11 7.41 8.56
N GLU A 316 -17.12 8.68 8.96
CA GLU A 316 -17.87 9.16 10.12
C GLU A 316 -19.38 9.31 9.84
N LEU A 317 -19.81 9.25 8.58
CA LEU A 317 -21.21 9.38 8.22
C LEU A 317 -22.01 8.22 8.83
N SER A 318 -23.00 8.56 9.65
CA SER A 318 -23.85 7.53 10.24
C SER A 318 -24.68 6.85 9.15
N PRO A 319 -24.76 5.51 9.13
CA PRO A 319 -25.71 4.79 8.28
C PRO A 319 -27.18 5.19 8.53
N ALA A 320 -27.48 5.85 9.66
CA ALA A 320 -28.78 6.39 10.02
C ALA A 320 -28.98 7.89 9.66
N ALA A 321 -27.93 8.63 9.32
CA ALA A 321 -28.00 10.05 8.90
C ALA A 321 -28.44 10.22 7.42
N VAL A 322 -28.66 9.10 6.74
CA VAL A 322 -29.20 9.02 5.38
C VAL A 322 -30.54 9.73 5.33
N ALA A 323 -30.68 10.65 4.38
CA ALA A 323 -31.94 11.32 4.16
C ALA A 323 -33.04 10.26 3.92
N PRO A 324 -34.15 10.26 4.68
CA PRO A 324 -35.30 9.45 4.29
C PRO A 324 -35.67 9.86 2.88
N ALA A 325 -35.95 8.89 2.00
CA ALA A 325 -36.51 9.16 0.68
C ALA A 325 -37.78 9.99 0.90
N VAL A 326 -37.66 11.31 0.76
CA VAL A 326 -38.77 12.18 1.03
C VAL A 326 -39.68 12.03 -0.17
N ALA A 327 -40.81 11.33 0.02
CA ALA A 327 -41.89 11.36 -0.95
C ALA A 327 -42.33 12.82 -1.11
N ARG A 328 -41.84 13.54 -2.12
CA ARG A 328 -42.24 14.92 -2.43
C ARG A 328 -42.02 15.24 -3.90
N PHE A 329 -42.99 15.99 -4.42
CA PHE A 329 -43.20 16.42 -5.80
C PHE A 329 -41.93 16.67 -6.60
N LEU A 330 -41.85 16.03 -7.77
CA LEU A 330 -40.92 16.35 -8.86
C LEU A 330 -40.93 17.86 -9.10
N ALA A 331 -39.93 18.57 -8.56
CA ALA A 331 -39.67 19.94 -8.99
C ALA A 331 -39.28 19.87 -10.47
N PRO A 332 -39.80 20.76 -11.33
CA PRO A 332 -39.36 20.77 -12.73
C PRO A 332 -37.83 20.95 -12.77
N PRO A 333 -37.12 20.24 -13.68
CA PRO A 333 -35.67 20.38 -13.79
C PRO A 333 -35.32 21.85 -14.06
N PRO A 334 -34.19 22.34 -13.52
CA PRO A 334 -33.78 23.73 -13.70
C PRO A 334 -33.51 24.03 -15.17
N GLN A 335 -33.58 25.29 -15.55
CA GLN A 335 -33.31 25.75 -16.91
C GLN A 335 -31.89 26.29 -17.06
N VAL A 336 -31.36 26.30 -18.28
CA VAL A 336 -30.08 26.94 -18.58
C VAL A 336 -30.13 28.41 -18.17
N GLY A 337 -29.14 28.86 -17.40
CA GLY A 337 -29.09 30.20 -16.82
C GLY A 337 -29.60 30.27 -15.36
N ASP A 338 -30.31 29.26 -14.87
CA ASP A 338 -30.70 29.20 -13.46
C ASP A 338 -29.46 29.10 -12.57
N ARG A 339 -29.55 29.69 -11.37
CA ARG A 339 -28.44 29.74 -10.42
C ARG A 339 -28.78 29.02 -9.13
N ARG A 340 -27.81 28.26 -8.61
CA ARG A 340 -27.90 27.56 -7.33
C ARG A 340 -26.63 27.80 -6.53
N LYS A 341 -26.79 27.84 -5.20
CA LYS A 341 -25.67 27.83 -4.25
C LYS A 341 -25.37 26.40 -3.85
N PHE A 342 -24.09 26.06 -3.81
CA PHE A 342 -23.56 24.76 -3.45
C PHE A 342 -22.57 24.89 -2.29
N GLN A 343 -22.51 23.88 -1.43
CA GLN A 343 -21.45 23.73 -0.44
C GLN A 343 -20.37 22.84 -1.03
N VAL A 344 -19.13 23.31 -1.13
CA VAL A 344 -18.03 22.53 -1.73
C VAL A 344 -16.91 22.37 -0.71
N PHE A 345 -16.52 21.12 -0.43
CA PHE A 345 -15.42 20.83 0.48
C PHE A 345 -14.09 21.28 -0.11
N ASN A 346 -13.39 22.18 0.57
CA ASN A 346 -12.23 22.90 0.05
C ASN A 346 -10.91 22.38 0.64
N LYS A 347 -9.77 22.85 0.11
CA LYS A 347 -8.41 22.46 0.53
C LYS A 347 -8.10 22.67 2.02
N ASN A 348 -8.83 23.57 2.69
CA ASN A 348 -8.66 23.85 4.11
C ASN A 348 -9.46 22.87 5.00
N ASN A 349 -10.21 21.95 4.40
CA ASN A 349 -11.11 21.00 5.06
C ASN A 349 -12.36 21.68 5.64
N GLU A 350 -12.83 22.70 4.94
CA GLU A 350 -14.03 23.48 5.26
C GLU A 350 -14.96 23.50 4.05
N PHE A 351 -16.21 23.96 4.23
CA PHE A 351 -17.14 24.16 3.13
C PHE A 351 -17.07 25.59 2.61
N THR A 352 -16.84 25.73 1.32
CA THR A 352 -16.98 26.99 0.58
C THR A 352 -18.36 27.03 -0.07
N GLU A 353 -19.13 28.09 0.17
CA GLU A 353 -20.34 28.35 -0.60
C GLU A 353 -19.97 28.85 -2.01
N VAL A 354 -20.36 28.10 -3.03
CA VAL A 354 -20.16 28.41 -4.44
C VAL A 354 -21.50 28.74 -5.09
N THR A 355 -21.61 29.90 -5.75
CA THR A 355 -22.77 30.18 -6.62
C THR A 355 -22.42 29.76 -8.04
N ALA A 356 -23.22 28.86 -8.61
CA ALA A 356 -23.01 28.32 -9.94
C ALA A 356 -24.27 28.46 -10.81
N GLU A 357 -24.07 28.49 -12.12
CA GLU A 357 -25.11 28.65 -13.12
C GLU A 357 -25.25 27.39 -13.97
N VAL A 358 -26.47 26.97 -14.27
CA VAL A 358 -26.76 25.84 -15.17
C VAL A 358 -26.26 26.19 -16.56
N LYS A 359 -25.32 25.39 -17.08
CA LYS A 359 -24.80 25.51 -18.45
C LYS A 359 -25.45 24.53 -19.42
N HIS A 360 -25.88 23.37 -18.93
CA HIS A 360 -26.59 22.39 -19.73
C HIS A 360 -27.41 21.43 -18.85
N VAL A 361 -28.50 20.90 -19.40
CA VAL A 361 -29.34 19.86 -18.81
C VAL A 361 -29.52 18.78 -19.87
N SER A 362 -29.05 17.55 -19.60
CA SER A 362 -29.07 16.42 -20.55
C SER A 362 -30.29 15.53 -20.30
N ALA A 363 -30.25 14.21 -20.45
CA ALA A 363 -31.28 13.29 -19.95
C ALA A 363 -30.97 12.80 -18.51
N ARG A 364 -29.69 12.65 -18.16
CA ARG A 364 -29.22 12.11 -16.87
C ARG A 364 -28.41 13.08 -16.03
N ALA A 365 -28.07 14.26 -16.52
CA ALA A 365 -27.26 15.22 -15.78
C ALA A 365 -27.76 16.68 -15.83
N ILE A 366 -27.32 17.44 -14.83
CA ILE A 366 -27.41 18.90 -14.76
C ILE A 366 -26.00 19.44 -14.56
N LEU A 367 -25.48 20.15 -15.56
CA LEU A 367 -24.10 20.65 -15.55
C LEU A 367 -24.09 22.11 -15.10
N TYR A 368 -23.50 22.36 -13.94
CA TYR A 368 -23.33 23.69 -13.37
C TYR A 368 -21.89 24.17 -13.53
N GLN A 369 -21.71 25.47 -13.76
CA GLN A 369 -20.40 26.11 -13.69
C GLN A 369 -20.40 27.23 -12.67
N ASP A 370 -19.40 27.19 -11.79
CA ASP A 370 -19.06 28.24 -10.83
C ASP A 370 -18.88 29.59 -11.54
N LEU A 371 -19.52 30.63 -11.01
CA LEU A 371 -19.43 31.98 -11.56
C LEU A 371 -18.01 32.59 -11.46
N ASN A 372 -17.12 32.02 -10.63
CA ASN A 372 -15.73 32.42 -10.52
C ASN A 372 -14.81 31.78 -11.58
N ALA A 373 -15.34 30.89 -12.44
CA ALA A 373 -14.56 30.25 -13.49
C ALA A 373 -13.88 31.29 -14.41
N PRO A 374 -12.58 31.15 -14.74
CA PRO A 374 -11.88 32.06 -15.63
C PRO A 374 -12.51 32.16 -17.02
N ALA A 375 -12.25 33.29 -17.69
CA ALA A 375 -12.57 33.44 -19.11
C ALA A 375 -11.76 32.45 -19.98
N GLY A 376 -12.23 32.16 -21.19
CA GLY A 376 -11.60 31.16 -22.08
C GLY A 376 -11.89 29.71 -21.68
N GLY A 377 -12.90 29.49 -20.83
CA GLY A 377 -13.36 28.18 -20.39
C GLY A 377 -14.22 27.42 -21.40
N PHE A 378 -14.96 26.44 -20.89
CA PHE A 378 -15.87 25.63 -21.70
C PHE A 378 -16.98 26.46 -22.37
N THR A 379 -17.33 26.11 -23.60
CA THR A 379 -18.42 26.69 -24.37
C THR A 379 -19.71 25.92 -24.14
N THR A 380 -20.85 26.48 -24.57
CA THR A 380 -22.14 25.76 -24.56
C THR A 380 -22.06 24.42 -25.28
N ALA A 381 -21.34 24.35 -26.41
CA ALA A 381 -21.15 23.11 -27.16
C ALA A 381 -20.35 22.07 -26.38
N ASP A 382 -19.36 22.48 -25.58
CA ASP A 382 -18.61 21.55 -24.73
C ASP A 382 -19.50 20.97 -23.63
N PHE A 383 -20.32 21.80 -22.98
CA PHE A 383 -21.27 21.32 -21.96
C PHE A 383 -22.35 20.39 -22.55
N GLN A 384 -22.81 20.67 -23.77
CA GLN A 384 -23.68 19.74 -24.51
C GLN A 384 -22.98 18.43 -24.79
N ALA A 385 -21.71 18.46 -25.23
CA ALA A 385 -20.93 17.26 -25.48
C ALA A 385 -20.71 16.44 -24.20
N PHE A 386 -20.41 17.09 -23.07
CA PHE A 386 -20.33 16.41 -21.77
C PHE A 386 -21.66 15.81 -21.34
N GLY A 387 -22.78 16.51 -21.53
CA GLY A 387 -24.11 15.99 -21.22
C GLY A 387 -24.46 14.76 -22.03
N SER A 388 -24.31 14.83 -23.35
CA SER A 388 -24.56 13.68 -24.25
C SER A 388 -23.68 12.49 -23.90
N LEU A 389 -22.39 12.73 -23.64
CA LEU A 389 -21.42 11.71 -23.26
C LEU A 389 -21.71 11.08 -21.90
N PHE A 390 -22.18 11.89 -20.95
CA PHE A 390 -22.60 11.41 -19.64
C PHE A 390 -23.84 10.53 -19.75
N ASP A 391 -24.83 10.93 -20.54
CA ASP A 391 -26.03 10.12 -20.78
C ASP A 391 -25.66 8.77 -21.43
N ASP A 392 -24.92 8.80 -22.54
CA ASP A 392 -24.42 7.62 -23.26
C ASP A 392 -22.98 7.85 -23.77
N PRO A 393 -22.01 6.98 -23.43
CA PRO A 393 -22.18 5.71 -22.74
C PRO A 393 -21.96 5.72 -21.23
N ILE A 394 -21.56 6.83 -20.60
CA ILE A 394 -21.05 6.80 -19.21
C ILE A 394 -22.09 6.27 -18.22
N TYR A 395 -23.24 6.93 -18.11
CA TYR A 395 -24.28 6.58 -17.13
C TYR A 395 -24.85 5.18 -17.38
N ASP A 396 -25.18 4.88 -18.64
CA ASP A 396 -25.73 3.57 -19.01
C ASP A 396 -24.74 2.43 -18.74
N THR A 397 -23.45 2.63 -19.05
CA THR A 397 -22.43 1.61 -18.81
C THR A 397 -22.19 1.39 -17.32
N ASP A 398 -21.96 2.45 -16.55
CA ASP A 398 -21.67 2.32 -15.12
C ASP A 398 -22.83 1.65 -14.37
N ILE A 399 -24.08 1.99 -14.69
CA ILE A 399 -25.23 1.36 -14.05
C ILE A 399 -25.38 -0.10 -14.48
N SER A 400 -25.11 -0.41 -15.75
CA SER A 400 -25.12 -1.78 -16.26
C SER A 400 -24.04 -2.66 -15.64
N VAL A 401 -22.97 -2.09 -15.07
CA VAL A 401 -21.87 -2.84 -14.45
C VAL A 401 -21.99 -2.82 -12.93
N PHE A 402 -22.06 -1.65 -12.30
CA PHE A 402 -21.91 -1.49 -10.86
C PHE A 402 -23.25 -1.41 -10.10
N GLY A 403 -24.34 -1.05 -10.78
CA GLY A 403 -25.66 -0.84 -10.19
C GLY A 403 -26.10 0.63 -10.22
N ALA A 404 -27.29 0.92 -9.67
CA ALA A 404 -27.85 2.27 -9.73
C ALA A 404 -27.25 3.22 -8.66
N PRO A 405 -27.13 4.53 -8.95
CA PRO A 405 -26.98 5.55 -7.92
C PRO A 405 -28.30 5.72 -7.14
N SER A 406 -28.30 6.56 -6.11
CA SER A 406 -29.53 7.02 -5.47
C SER A 406 -30.23 8.10 -6.32
N ASP A 407 -31.41 8.54 -5.86
CA ASP A 407 -32.10 9.74 -6.35
C ASP A 407 -32.73 10.45 -5.13
N ILE A 408 -31.88 11.05 -4.30
CA ILE A 408 -32.24 11.65 -3.01
C ILE A 408 -33.00 12.95 -3.21
N ASP A 409 -32.67 13.73 -4.25
CA ASP A 409 -33.36 14.98 -4.55
C ASP A 409 -34.56 14.83 -5.50
N GLY A 410 -34.75 13.61 -6.04
CA GLY A 410 -35.94 13.20 -6.77
C GLY A 410 -36.05 13.86 -8.14
N ASN A 411 -34.94 14.29 -8.74
CA ASN A 411 -34.93 14.93 -10.06
C ASN A 411 -34.47 13.98 -11.19
N GLU A 412 -34.18 12.71 -10.85
CA GLU A 412 -33.71 11.65 -11.74
C GLU A 412 -32.36 11.92 -12.44
N ARG A 413 -31.59 12.90 -11.95
CA ARG A 413 -30.39 13.43 -12.59
C ARG A 413 -29.23 13.63 -11.63
N VAL A 414 -28.03 13.46 -12.15
CA VAL A 414 -26.79 13.73 -11.44
C VAL A 414 -26.33 15.16 -11.72
N ILE A 415 -26.03 15.91 -10.66
CA ILE A 415 -25.43 17.22 -10.74
C ILE A 415 -23.92 17.08 -10.94
N ILE A 416 -23.40 17.74 -11.96
CA ILE A 416 -21.95 17.83 -12.22
C ILE A 416 -21.56 19.29 -12.05
N LEU A 417 -20.86 19.60 -10.94
CA LEU A 417 -20.43 20.96 -10.64
C LEU A 417 -18.99 21.21 -11.07
N PHE A 418 -18.82 22.05 -12.09
CA PHE A 418 -17.52 22.55 -12.52
C PHE A 418 -17.15 23.78 -11.69
N THR A 419 -16.14 23.68 -10.81
CA THR A 419 -15.78 24.75 -9.87
C THR A 419 -14.28 24.99 -9.74
N THR A 420 -13.91 26.25 -9.46
CA THR A 420 -12.52 26.63 -9.19
C THR A 420 -12.00 26.05 -7.87
N VAL A 421 -12.90 25.65 -6.96
CA VAL A 421 -12.52 25.00 -5.69
C VAL A 421 -11.73 23.72 -5.95
N VAL A 422 -12.09 22.94 -6.99
CA VAL A 422 -11.35 21.73 -7.37
C VAL A 422 -9.97 22.08 -7.93
N ASN A 423 -9.84 23.16 -8.73
CA ASN A 423 -8.53 23.62 -9.20
C ASN A 423 -7.58 23.91 -8.03
N GLU A 424 -8.08 24.56 -6.97
CA GLU A 424 -7.30 24.93 -5.80
C GLU A 424 -6.83 23.76 -4.94
N LEU A 425 -7.40 22.56 -5.10
CA LEU A 425 -6.96 21.35 -4.38
C LEU A 425 -5.56 20.90 -4.82
N THR A 426 -5.14 21.30 -6.01
CA THR A 426 -3.82 20.95 -6.55
C THR A 426 -2.83 22.09 -6.35
N ALA A 427 -1.77 21.84 -5.57
CA ALA A 427 -0.66 22.78 -5.42
C ALA A 427 0.08 23.01 -6.75
N ARG A 428 0.83 24.12 -6.85
CA ARG A 428 1.62 24.43 -8.05
C ARG A 428 2.90 23.59 -8.12
N GLY A 429 3.36 23.32 -9.34
CA GLY A 429 4.59 22.58 -9.62
C GLY A 429 4.49 21.07 -9.45
N THR A 430 3.28 20.51 -9.48
CA THR A 430 3.02 19.09 -9.20
C THR A 430 2.85 18.31 -10.49
N GLN A 431 3.37 17.07 -10.53
CA GLN A 431 3.29 16.24 -11.74
C GLN A 431 1.88 15.66 -11.99
N GLY A 432 1.02 15.60 -10.97
CA GLY A 432 -0.38 15.19 -11.05
C GLY A 432 -1.33 16.26 -10.50
N PHE A 433 -2.64 16.04 -10.69
CA PHE A 433 -3.68 16.95 -10.21
C PHE A 433 -4.99 16.24 -9.84
N ILE A 434 -5.73 16.83 -8.90
CA ILE A 434 -7.09 16.41 -8.57
C ILE A 434 -8.01 16.96 -9.65
N ALA A 435 -8.66 16.07 -10.39
CA ALA A 435 -9.49 16.43 -11.52
C ALA A 435 -10.99 16.52 -11.15
N GLY A 436 -11.39 15.75 -10.15
CA GLY A 436 -12.73 15.75 -9.58
C GLY A 436 -12.74 15.04 -8.24
N PHE A 437 -13.90 15.04 -7.60
CA PHE A 437 -14.18 14.18 -6.46
C PHE A 437 -15.68 14.02 -6.26
N PHE A 438 -16.08 12.86 -5.75
CA PHE A 438 -17.36 12.59 -5.11
C PHE A 438 -17.21 12.62 -3.59
N PHE A 439 -18.21 13.19 -2.91
CA PHE A 439 -18.30 13.21 -1.46
C PHE A 439 -19.67 12.71 -0.99
N GLY A 440 -19.72 11.53 -0.39
CA GLY A 440 -20.96 10.87 0.05
C GLY A 440 -21.78 11.67 1.05
N LEU A 441 -21.19 12.66 1.74
CA LEU A 441 -21.91 13.57 2.62
C LEU A 441 -23.05 14.31 1.88
N ASP A 442 -22.89 14.57 0.58
CA ASP A 442 -23.91 15.22 -0.25
C ASP A 442 -25.20 14.40 -0.42
N LEU A 443 -25.17 13.10 -0.11
CA LEU A 443 -26.33 12.21 -0.13
C LEU A 443 -27.00 12.06 1.26
N THR A 444 -26.59 12.85 2.24
CA THR A 444 -27.07 12.77 3.63
C THR A 444 -27.82 14.02 4.06
N THR A 445 -28.32 14.05 5.30
CA THR A 445 -28.94 15.25 5.89
C THR A 445 -27.97 16.14 6.66
N GLU A 446 -26.70 15.74 6.75
CA GLU A 446 -25.68 16.40 7.56
C GLU A 446 -25.39 17.84 7.10
N SER A 447 -24.82 18.62 8.02
CA SER A 447 -24.39 19.99 7.72
C SER A 447 -23.29 19.99 6.65
N GLY A 448 -23.39 20.92 5.69
CA GLY A 448 -22.48 20.98 4.53
C GLY A 448 -22.95 20.15 3.34
N SER A 449 -24.00 19.33 3.49
CA SER A 449 -24.56 18.53 2.39
C SER A 449 -25.36 19.37 1.41
N ASN A 450 -25.17 19.10 0.12
CA ASN A 450 -26.04 19.62 -0.95
C ASN A 450 -27.35 18.85 -1.10
N ARG A 451 -27.50 17.70 -0.43
CA ARG A 451 -28.70 16.84 -0.43
C ARG A 451 -29.14 16.46 -1.84
N SER A 452 -28.19 16.04 -2.66
CA SER A 452 -28.39 15.71 -4.09
C SER A 452 -27.29 14.80 -4.59
N GLU A 453 -27.57 14.03 -5.62
CA GLU A 453 -26.58 13.32 -6.43
C GLU A 453 -25.65 14.33 -7.10
N ILE A 454 -24.52 14.64 -6.47
CA ILE A 454 -23.54 15.59 -6.99
C ILE A 454 -22.12 15.06 -6.90
N PHE A 455 -21.31 15.36 -7.92
CA PHE A 455 -19.86 15.32 -7.82
C PHE A 455 -19.24 16.53 -8.53
N TYR A 456 -17.97 16.76 -8.24
CA TYR A 456 -17.27 18.00 -8.57
C TYR A 456 -16.19 17.75 -9.62
N SER A 457 -16.02 18.69 -10.54
CA SER A 457 -14.95 18.69 -11.54
C SER A 457 -14.27 20.06 -11.59
N LEU A 458 -13.02 20.08 -11.99
CA LEU A 458 -12.27 21.32 -12.24
C LEU A 458 -12.78 22.10 -13.46
N VAL A 459 -12.48 23.41 -13.49
CA VAL A 459 -12.72 24.29 -14.66
C VAL A 459 -11.42 24.57 -15.41
N PRO A 460 -11.48 24.96 -16.70
CA PRO A 460 -10.29 25.45 -17.41
C PRO A 460 -9.76 26.71 -16.72
N ASP A 461 -8.44 26.74 -16.54
CA ASP A 461 -7.70 27.84 -15.91
C ASP A 461 -6.43 28.10 -16.74
N PRO A 462 -6.56 28.63 -17.97
CA PRO A 462 -5.44 28.74 -18.91
C PRO A 462 -4.36 29.71 -18.44
N GLU A 463 -4.70 30.66 -17.57
CA GLU A 463 -3.76 31.62 -16.96
C GLU A 463 -3.15 31.09 -15.66
N GLY A 464 -3.62 29.93 -15.17
CA GLY A 464 -3.15 29.33 -13.93
C GLY A 464 -3.39 30.24 -12.73
N LYS A 465 -4.58 30.81 -12.61
CA LYS A 465 -4.97 31.69 -11.50
C LYS A 465 -5.07 30.93 -10.17
N PHE A 466 -5.64 29.73 -10.18
CA PHE A 466 -5.96 28.96 -8.98
C PHE A 466 -4.91 27.86 -8.69
N SER A 467 -4.32 27.30 -9.75
CA SER A 467 -3.25 26.31 -9.69
C SER A 467 -2.34 26.44 -10.91
N ASP A 468 -1.55 25.41 -11.23
CA ASP A 468 -0.88 25.33 -12.53
C ASP A 468 -1.90 25.45 -13.68
N ALA A 469 -1.46 26.08 -14.78
CA ALA A 469 -2.30 26.38 -15.91
C ALA A 469 -2.87 25.11 -16.55
N ARG A 470 -4.18 25.08 -16.75
CA ARG A 470 -4.89 23.98 -17.41
C ARG A 470 -5.77 24.54 -18.52
N THR A 471 -5.39 24.20 -19.75
CA THR A 471 -6.10 24.64 -20.94
C THR A 471 -7.42 23.89 -21.12
N LYS A 472 -8.38 24.51 -21.81
CA LYS A 472 -9.62 23.85 -22.25
C LYS A 472 -9.33 22.53 -22.97
N SER A 473 -8.33 22.48 -23.86
CA SER A 473 -8.06 21.25 -24.65
C SER A 473 -7.59 20.08 -23.78
N GLN A 474 -6.80 20.36 -22.74
CA GLN A 474 -6.39 19.34 -21.77
C GLN A 474 -7.60 18.80 -21.02
N LEU A 475 -8.51 19.67 -20.58
CA LEU A 475 -9.67 19.25 -19.81
C LEU A 475 -10.74 18.54 -20.64
N LEU A 476 -10.89 18.87 -21.92
CA LEU A 476 -11.76 18.11 -22.83
C LEU A 476 -11.33 16.64 -22.96
N ARG A 477 -10.06 16.31 -22.72
CA ARG A 477 -9.57 14.92 -22.67
C ARG A 477 -9.62 14.31 -21.27
N ALA A 478 -9.37 15.11 -20.24
CA ALA A 478 -9.24 14.63 -18.86
C ALA A 478 -10.57 14.51 -18.10
N VAL A 479 -11.56 15.36 -18.40
CA VAL A 479 -12.85 15.34 -17.69
C VAL A 479 -13.68 14.09 -17.98
N PRO A 480 -13.82 13.59 -19.22
CA PRO A 480 -14.72 12.46 -19.47
C PRO A 480 -14.43 11.19 -18.65
N PRO A 481 -13.18 10.72 -18.51
CA PRO A 481 -12.88 9.58 -17.63
C PRO A 481 -13.22 9.86 -16.16
N VAL A 482 -13.02 11.10 -15.70
CA VAL A 482 -13.36 11.52 -14.33
C VAL A 482 -14.86 11.43 -14.08
N LEU A 483 -15.71 11.75 -15.06
CA LEU A 483 -17.16 11.63 -14.88
C LEU A 483 -17.60 10.18 -14.61
N ALA A 484 -17.01 9.20 -15.29
CA ALA A 484 -17.24 7.78 -15.02
C ALA A 484 -16.68 7.37 -13.65
N HIS A 485 -15.47 7.82 -13.34
CA HIS A 485 -14.82 7.55 -12.05
C HIS A 485 -15.67 8.02 -10.85
N GLU A 486 -16.12 9.27 -10.86
CA GLU A 486 -16.91 9.82 -9.76
C GLU A 486 -18.33 9.26 -9.70
N LEU A 487 -18.92 8.92 -10.86
CA LEU A 487 -20.20 8.21 -10.89
C LEU A 487 -20.08 6.82 -10.26
N GLN A 488 -18.99 6.10 -10.51
CA GLN A 488 -18.73 4.81 -9.87
C GLN A 488 -18.68 4.95 -8.35
N HIS A 489 -17.98 5.96 -7.81
CA HIS A 489 -17.95 6.19 -6.36
C HIS A 489 -19.34 6.49 -5.78
N MET A 490 -20.15 7.28 -6.49
CA MET A 490 -21.54 7.56 -6.10
C MET A 490 -22.39 6.29 -6.07
N ILE A 491 -22.28 5.45 -7.11
CA ILE A 491 -22.95 4.15 -7.17
C ILE A 491 -22.50 3.27 -6.00
N ALA A 492 -21.18 3.18 -5.75
CA ALA A 492 -20.64 2.39 -4.65
C ALA A 492 -21.14 2.87 -3.29
N PHE A 493 -21.23 4.19 -3.07
CA PHE A 493 -21.82 4.76 -1.86
C PHE A 493 -23.29 4.35 -1.71
N ASN A 494 -24.09 4.43 -2.78
CA ASN A 494 -25.48 3.99 -2.75
C ASN A 494 -25.59 2.49 -2.42
N GLN A 495 -24.90 1.63 -3.18
CA GLN A 495 -24.97 0.18 -3.02
C GLN A 495 -24.54 -0.26 -1.62
N ARG A 496 -23.44 0.29 -1.10
CA ARG A 496 -22.86 -0.15 0.17
C ARG A 496 -23.44 0.57 1.38
N VAL A 497 -23.44 1.89 1.36
CA VAL A 497 -23.78 2.71 2.53
C VAL A 497 -25.30 2.90 2.63
N LEU A 498 -25.98 3.22 1.52
CA LEU A 498 -27.41 3.53 1.55
C LEU A 498 -28.30 2.28 1.51
N LEU A 499 -27.96 1.29 0.69
CA LEU A 499 -28.76 0.07 0.55
C LEU A 499 -28.36 -1.00 1.57
N LEU A 500 -27.07 -1.40 1.59
CA LEU A 500 -26.58 -2.47 2.46
C LEU A 500 -26.27 -2.04 3.90
N ARG A 501 -26.21 -0.73 4.17
CA ARG A 501 -25.90 -0.16 5.51
C ARG A 501 -24.55 -0.63 6.06
N VAL A 502 -23.58 -0.81 5.18
CA VAL A 502 -22.18 -1.11 5.54
C VAL A 502 -21.28 0.07 5.19
N PRO A 503 -20.10 0.18 5.82
CA PRO A 503 -19.10 1.16 5.40
C PRO A 503 -18.72 1.04 3.92
N GLN A 504 -18.21 2.14 3.37
CA GLN A 504 -17.58 2.13 2.06
C GLN A 504 -16.44 1.11 1.98
N GLU A 505 -16.09 0.75 0.75
CA GLU A 505 -14.94 -0.09 0.49
C GLU A 505 -13.63 0.62 0.91
N VAL A 506 -12.63 -0.15 1.32
CA VAL A 506 -11.31 0.39 1.62
C VAL A 506 -10.68 1.02 0.38
N ILE A 507 -9.84 2.03 0.60
CA ILE A 507 -9.39 2.94 -0.46
C ILE A 507 -8.78 2.21 -1.67
N TRP A 508 -7.88 1.24 -1.48
CA TRP A 508 -7.22 0.58 -2.61
C TRP A 508 -8.19 -0.11 -3.57
N LEU A 509 -9.22 -0.78 -3.04
CA LEU A 509 -10.18 -1.50 -3.85
C LEU A 509 -11.26 -0.58 -4.39
N SER A 510 -11.69 0.42 -3.61
CA SER A 510 -12.60 1.47 -4.08
C SER A 510 -12.04 2.19 -5.32
N GLU A 511 -10.79 2.64 -5.26
CA GLU A 511 -10.12 3.32 -6.37
C GLU A 511 -9.83 2.38 -7.54
N ALA A 512 -9.47 1.12 -7.28
CA ALA A 512 -9.28 0.13 -8.35
C ALA A 512 -10.57 -0.10 -9.14
N ILE A 513 -11.72 -0.20 -8.47
CA ILE A 513 -13.03 -0.37 -9.12
C ILE A 513 -13.42 0.90 -9.89
N ALA A 514 -13.16 2.10 -9.35
CA ALA A 514 -13.39 3.36 -10.05
C ALA A 514 -12.51 3.50 -11.31
N HIS A 515 -11.23 3.11 -11.25
CA HIS A 515 -10.37 3.03 -12.43
C HIS A 515 -10.82 1.93 -13.41
N ALA A 516 -11.44 0.85 -12.93
CA ALA A 516 -12.04 -0.15 -13.80
C ALA A 516 -13.27 0.39 -14.55
N ALA A 517 -14.03 1.33 -13.99
CA ALA A 517 -15.09 2.03 -14.71
C ALA A 517 -14.53 2.78 -15.93
N GLU A 518 -13.45 3.55 -15.75
CA GLU A 518 -12.75 4.21 -16.87
C GLU A 518 -12.33 3.19 -17.94
N ASP A 519 -11.73 2.07 -17.53
CA ASP A 519 -11.26 1.03 -18.45
C ASP A 519 -12.42 0.37 -19.21
N VAL A 520 -13.52 0.02 -18.55
CA VAL A 520 -14.72 -0.56 -19.18
C VAL A 520 -15.32 0.41 -20.20
N LEU A 521 -15.42 1.71 -19.88
CA LEU A 521 -15.89 2.70 -20.84
C LEU A 521 -14.96 2.81 -22.05
N GLY A 522 -13.66 2.70 -21.81
CA GLY A 522 -12.69 2.56 -22.89
C GLY A 522 -12.97 1.38 -23.82
N ASP A 523 -13.39 0.23 -23.30
CA ASP A 523 -13.76 -0.94 -24.13
C ASP A 523 -15.03 -0.67 -24.94
N VAL A 524 -16.04 -0.01 -24.35
CA VAL A 524 -17.25 0.41 -25.05
C VAL A 524 -16.92 1.33 -26.23
N PHE A 525 -15.98 2.27 -26.08
CA PHE A 525 -15.53 3.10 -27.20
C PHE A 525 -14.79 2.31 -28.28
N LEU A 526 -13.98 1.31 -27.92
CA LEU A 526 -13.36 0.41 -28.89
C LEU A 526 -14.39 -0.42 -29.67
N GLU A 527 -15.41 -0.93 -28.97
CA GLU A 527 -16.56 -1.63 -29.58
C GLU A 527 -17.33 -0.72 -30.56
N ARG A 528 -17.38 0.59 -30.28
CA ARG A 528 -17.95 1.63 -31.15
C ARG A 528 -16.98 2.14 -32.23
N ALA A 529 -15.80 1.55 -32.37
CA ALA A 529 -14.74 1.96 -33.30
C ALA A 529 -14.24 3.41 -33.10
N ASP A 530 -14.33 3.96 -31.89
CA ASP A 530 -13.79 5.27 -31.50
C ASP A 530 -12.50 5.13 -30.68
N THR A 531 -11.42 4.76 -31.37
CA THR A 531 -10.09 4.59 -30.76
C THR A 531 -9.56 5.86 -30.09
N PRO A 532 -9.70 7.09 -30.66
CA PRO A 532 -9.23 8.31 -30.01
C PRO A 532 -9.90 8.57 -28.65
N THR A 533 -11.22 8.38 -28.55
CA THR A 533 -11.92 8.56 -27.26
C THR A 533 -11.57 7.44 -26.29
N ALA A 534 -11.51 6.18 -26.76
CA ALA A 534 -11.08 5.05 -25.94
C ALA A 534 -9.69 5.29 -25.31
N ALA A 535 -8.77 5.90 -26.05
CA ALA A 535 -7.43 6.22 -25.55
C ALA A 535 -7.47 7.21 -24.37
N ASN A 536 -8.38 8.20 -24.38
CA ASN A 536 -8.52 9.14 -23.25
C ASN A 536 -8.92 8.42 -21.95
N PHE A 537 -9.77 7.38 -22.05
CA PHE A 537 -10.23 6.58 -20.90
C PHE A 537 -9.18 5.57 -20.42
N LYS A 538 -8.48 4.89 -21.36
CA LYS A 538 -7.57 3.79 -20.99
C LYS A 538 -6.14 4.23 -20.67
N LEU A 539 -5.60 5.20 -21.39
CA LEU A 539 -4.17 5.54 -21.33
C LEU A 539 -3.70 5.95 -19.91
N PRO A 540 -4.45 6.75 -19.12
CA PRO A 540 -4.01 7.11 -17.78
C PRO A 540 -3.74 5.90 -16.87
N ASN A 541 -4.59 4.87 -16.93
CA ASN A 541 -4.43 3.65 -16.15
C ASN A 541 -3.22 2.83 -16.62
N PHE A 542 -2.99 2.76 -17.93
CA PHE A 542 -1.78 2.12 -18.47
C PHE A 542 -0.49 2.85 -18.09
N ILE A 543 -0.49 4.17 -17.99
CA ILE A 543 0.68 4.93 -17.52
C ILE A 543 0.98 4.62 -16.05
N ARG A 544 -0.04 4.55 -15.19
CA ARG A 544 0.10 4.17 -13.78
C ARG A 544 0.63 2.75 -13.63
N ALA A 545 0.05 1.80 -14.37
CA ALA A 545 0.52 0.42 -14.42
C ALA A 545 1.96 0.31 -14.93
N PHE A 546 2.33 1.06 -15.97
CA PHE A 546 3.70 1.13 -16.47
C PHE A 546 4.68 1.61 -15.39
N ASN A 547 4.32 2.62 -14.60
CA ASN A 547 5.17 3.09 -13.49
C ASN A 547 5.34 2.04 -12.40
N TYR A 548 4.28 1.31 -12.05
CA TYR A 548 4.36 0.19 -11.12
C TYR A 548 5.26 -0.95 -11.64
N VAL A 549 5.05 -1.40 -12.88
CA VAL A 549 5.74 -2.57 -13.46
C VAL A 549 7.26 -2.34 -13.63
N LYS A 550 7.73 -1.09 -13.66
CA LYS A 550 9.18 -0.77 -13.64
C LYS A 550 9.88 -1.33 -12.41
N ASP A 551 9.27 -1.18 -11.24
CA ASP A 551 9.81 -1.67 -9.98
C ASP A 551 8.66 -2.04 -9.02
N PRO A 552 8.13 -3.27 -9.11
CA PRO A 552 7.05 -3.73 -8.23
C PRO A 552 7.42 -3.74 -6.75
N THR A 553 8.70 -3.58 -6.38
CA THR A 553 9.15 -3.59 -4.98
C THR A 553 8.87 -2.27 -4.24
N VAL A 554 8.53 -1.19 -4.96
CA VAL A 554 8.33 0.15 -4.34
C VAL A 554 6.88 0.46 -3.96
N ALA A 555 5.92 -0.37 -4.37
CA ALA A 555 4.50 -0.11 -4.14
C ALA A 555 3.73 -1.39 -3.82
N SER A 556 2.68 -1.24 -3.01
CA SER A 556 1.77 -2.33 -2.64
C SER A 556 0.54 -2.35 -3.56
N VAL A 557 0.03 -3.55 -3.85
CA VAL A 557 -1.34 -3.69 -4.39
C VAL A 557 -2.40 -3.22 -3.38
N ILE A 558 -2.16 -3.43 -2.08
CA ILE A 558 -3.08 -3.06 -1.01
C ILE A 558 -2.50 -1.91 -0.18
N TRP A 559 -3.14 -0.75 -0.29
CA TRP A 559 -2.65 0.48 0.32
C TRP A 559 -3.76 1.15 1.14
N ALA A 560 -3.37 1.87 2.20
CA ALA A 560 -4.28 2.44 3.17
C ALA A 560 -4.28 3.98 3.18
N THR A 561 -3.27 4.60 2.60
CA THR A 561 -3.08 6.05 2.63
C THR A 561 -3.72 6.69 1.42
N SER A 562 -4.77 7.49 1.60
CA SER A 562 -5.32 8.32 0.54
C SER A 562 -4.33 9.47 0.21
N PRO A 563 -4.06 9.72 -1.08
CA PRO A 563 -4.79 9.28 -2.26
C PRO A 563 -4.15 8.06 -2.94
N GLY A 564 -3.14 7.45 -2.32
CA GLY A 564 -2.23 6.49 -2.95
C GLY A 564 -1.23 7.16 -3.88
N THR A 565 -0.11 6.48 -4.14
CA THR A 565 0.81 6.87 -5.21
C THR A 565 0.26 6.49 -6.59
N LEU A 566 0.87 6.99 -7.66
CA LEU A 566 0.50 6.57 -9.02
C LEU A 566 0.80 5.08 -9.24
N GLU A 567 1.87 4.57 -8.63
CA GLU A 567 2.27 3.17 -8.67
C GLU A 567 1.26 2.29 -7.92
N GLU A 568 0.82 2.67 -6.72
CA GLU A 568 -0.18 1.94 -5.92
C GLU A 568 -1.54 1.85 -6.65
N ARG A 569 -1.98 2.95 -7.26
CA ARG A 569 -3.17 2.97 -8.12
C ARG A 569 -2.99 2.09 -9.36
N GLY A 570 -1.82 2.13 -9.98
CA GLY A 570 -1.47 1.27 -11.11
C GLY A 570 -1.46 -0.21 -10.74
N ALA A 571 -0.91 -0.57 -9.59
CA ALA A 571 -0.82 -1.93 -9.07
C ALA A 571 -2.21 -2.52 -8.80
N SER A 572 -3.02 -1.79 -8.03
CA SER A 572 -4.38 -2.19 -7.64
C SER A 572 -5.32 -2.32 -8.84
N TRP A 573 -5.29 -1.36 -9.78
CA TRP A 573 -6.03 -1.47 -11.04
C TRP A 573 -5.56 -2.65 -11.90
N LEU A 574 -4.24 -2.83 -12.07
CA LEU A 574 -3.70 -3.91 -12.90
C LEU A 574 -4.00 -5.30 -12.30
N PHE A 575 -3.99 -5.42 -10.98
CA PHE A 575 -4.44 -6.60 -10.27
C PHE A 575 -5.94 -6.87 -10.52
N LEU A 576 -6.78 -5.85 -10.39
CA LEU A 576 -8.21 -6.01 -10.69
C LEU A 576 -8.47 -6.37 -12.15
N LYS A 577 -7.71 -5.80 -13.10
CA LYS A 577 -7.78 -6.13 -14.53
C LYS A 577 -7.44 -7.60 -14.79
N TYR A 578 -6.43 -8.14 -14.11
CA TYR A 578 -6.12 -9.57 -14.14
C TYR A 578 -7.28 -10.40 -13.62
N LEU A 579 -7.85 -10.04 -12.46
CA LEU A 579 -8.97 -10.78 -11.88
C LEU A 579 -10.21 -10.76 -12.78
N MET A 580 -10.49 -9.64 -13.43
CA MET A 580 -11.57 -9.53 -14.41
C MET A 580 -11.39 -10.56 -15.54
N GLY A 581 -10.18 -10.70 -16.09
CA GLY A 581 -9.89 -11.68 -17.14
C GLY A 581 -10.11 -13.14 -16.74
N HIS A 582 -10.04 -13.45 -15.45
CA HIS A 582 -10.14 -14.83 -14.93
C HIS A 582 -11.44 -15.16 -14.19
N HIS A 583 -12.19 -14.17 -13.72
CA HIS A 583 -13.29 -14.37 -12.75
C HIS A 583 -14.62 -13.70 -13.14
N GLY A 584 -14.86 -13.55 -14.45
CA GLY A 584 -16.15 -13.12 -14.99
C GLY A 584 -16.22 -11.66 -15.41
N GLU A 585 -15.11 -11.07 -15.83
CA GLU A 585 -15.01 -9.74 -16.45
C GLU A 585 -15.81 -8.65 -15.71
N ARG A 586 -16.81 -8.06 -16.36
CA ARG A 586 -17.65 -6.98 -15.81
C ARG A 586 -18.55 -7.47 -14.67
N ASP A 587 -18.93 -8.75 -14.63
CA ASP A 587 -19.77 -9.30 -13.54
C ASP A 587 -19.01 -9.34 -12.21
N LEU A 588 -17.68 -9.50 -12.24
CA LEU A 588 -16.87 -9.41 -11.03
C LEU A 588 -16.99 -8.03 -10.38
N LEU A 589 -16.91 -6.96 -11.18
CA LEU A 589 -17.01 -5.58 -10.71
C LEU A 589 -18.35 -5.31 -10.01
N ARG A 590 -19.44 -5.85 -10.54
CA ARG A 590 -20.77 -5.80 -9.90
C ARG A 590 -20.74 -6.42 -8.52
N ARG A 591 -20.23 -7.66 -8.42
CA ARG A 591 -20.18 -8.42 -7.17
C ARG A 591 -19.30 -7.74 -6.11
N LEU A 592 -18.14 -7.21 -6.52
CA LEU A 592 -17.24 -6.47 -5.64
C LEU A 592 -17.87 -5.16 -5.12
N THR A 593 -18.74 -4.52 -5.90
CA THR A 593 -19.43 -3.29 -5.52
C THR A 593 -20.61 -3.58 -4.57
N GLN A 594 -21.39 -4.63 -4.81
CA GLN A 594 -22.68 -4.90 -4.17
C GLN A 594 -22.59 -5.93 -3.03
N THR A 595 -21.58 -5.80 -2.17
CA THR A 595 -21.29 -6.75 -1.09
C THR A 595 -21.08 -6.05 0.24
N SER A 596 -21.30 -6.78 1.34
CA SER A 596 -21.03 -6.30 2.70
C SER A 596 -19.57 -6.49 3.13
N ARG A 597 -18.77 -7.20 2.32
CA ARG A 597 -17.35 -7.47 2.59
C ARG A 597 -16.48 -6.33 2.09
N SER A 598 -15.24 -6.28 2.59
CA SER A 598 -14.25 -5.27 2.22
C SER A 598 -12.85 -5.81 2.04
N SER A 599 -12.01 -5.07 1.32
CA SER A 599 -10.60 -5.38 1.09
C SER A 599 -10.40 -6.79 0.52
N VAL A 600 -9.31 -7.47 0.90
CA VAL A 600 -8.99 -8.84 0.51
C VAL A 600 -10.14 -9.83 0.80
N SER A 601 -10.92 -9.63 1.87
CA SER A 601 -12.07 -10.50 2.18
C SER A 601 -13.18 -10.40 1.13
N ASN A 602 -13.33 -9.24 0.49
CA ASN A 602 -14.25 -9.05 -0.62
C ASN A 602 -13.75 -9.83 -1.85
N VAL A 603 -12.51 -9.56 -2.27
CA VAL A 603 -11.89 -10.22 -3.43
C VAL A 603 -11.90 -11.74 -3.31
N THR A 604 -11.48 -12.29 -2.18
CA THR A 604 -11.40 -13.75 -1.98
C THR A 604 -12.78 -14.40 -1.99
N ALA A 605 -13.81 -13.73 -1.47
CA ALA A 605 -15.16 -14.25 -1.50
C ALA A 605 -15.78 -14.23 -2.91
N GLU A 606 -15.62 -13.13 -3.66
CA GLU A 606 -16.25 -12.97 -4.98
C GLU A 606 -15.52 -13.69 -6.12
N THR A 607 -14.27 -14.10 -5.88
CA THR A 607 -13.48 -14.97 -6.78
C THR A 607 -13.51 -16.44 -6.36
N GLY A 608 -13.85 -16.73 -5.10
CA GLY A 608 -13.78 -18.09 -4.52
C GLY A 608 -12.36 -18.63 -4.38
N LYS A 609 -11.34 -17.76 -4.35
CA LYS A 609 -9.92 -18.13 -4.29
C LYS A 609 -9.22 -17.51 -3.08
N ASN A 610 -8.22 -18.20 -2.56
CA ASN A 610 -7.38 -17.68 -1.48
C ASN A 610 -6.51 -16.51 -1.98
N TRP A 611 -6.33 -15.49 -1.15
CA TRP A 611 -5.49 -14.32 -1.44
C TRP A 611 -4.07 -14.69 -1.84
N THR A 612 -3.42 -15.61 -1.11
CA THR A 612 -2.03 -16.01 -1.39
C THR A 612 -1.88 -16.60 -2.78
N VAL A 613 -2.88 -17.37 -3.23
CA VAL A 613 -2.93 -17.97 -4.57
C VAL A 613 -3.21 -16.92 -5.63
N LEU A 614 -4.21 -16.05 -5.45
CA LEU A 614 -4.53 -14.98 -6.40
C LEU A 614 -3.33 -14.04 -6.61
N PHE A 615 -2.68 -13.65 -5.51
CA PHE A 615 -1.52 -12.78 -5.55
C PHE A 615 -0.32 -13.48 -6.20
N HIS A 616 -0.10 -14.75 -5.90
CA HIS A 616 0.94 -15.57 -6.53
C HIS A 616 0.77 -15.63 -8.05
N ASP A 617 -0.42 -16.00 -8.51
CA ASP A 617 -0.68 -16.21 -9.93
C ASP A 617 -0.55 -14.90 -10.71
N TRP A 618 -1.06 -13.79 -10.16
CA TRP A 618 -0.87 -12.46 -10.73
C TRP A 618 0.61 -12.04 -10.76
N ALA A 619 1.36 -12.23 -9.68
CA ALA A 619 2.77 -11.85 -9.60
C ALA A 619 3.61 -12.57 -10.66
N VAL A 620 3.32 -13.85 -10.94
CA VAL A 620 3.95 -14.59 -12.03
C VAL A 620 3.48 -14.06 -13.40
N ALA A 621 2.17 -13.80 -13.56
CA ALA A 621 1.61 -13.31 -14.81
C ALA A 621 2.21 -11.97 -15.27
N LEU A 622 2.57 -11.08 -14.33
CA LEU A 622 3.26 -9.82 -14.63
C LEU A 622 4.57 -10.01 -15.40
N TRP A 623 5.28 -11.14 -15.24
CA TRP A 623 6.46 -11.42 -16.05
C TRP A 623 6.14 -12.37 -17.20
N ALA A 624 5.39 -13.43 -16.95
CA ALA A 624 5.20 -14.55 -17.88
C ALA A 624 4.35 -14.18 -19.11
N ASP A 625 3.37 -13.28 -18.98
CA ASP A 625 2.46 -12.96 -20.07
C ASP A 625 3.21 -12.36 -21.28
N GLY A 626 3.16 -13.07 -22.41
CA GLY A 626 3.86 -12.73 -23.63
C GLY A 626 5.40 -12.72 -23.54
N ALA A 627 6.00 -13.35 -22.52
CA ALA A 627 7.46 -13.39 -22.37
C ALA A 627 8.13 -14.10 -23.56
N PRO A 628 9.08 -13.46 -24.27
CA PRO A 628 9.80 -14.08 -25.38
C PRO A 628 10.55 -15.36 -25.00
N GLU A 629 11.02 -15.44 -23.75
CA GLU A 629 11.68 -16.63 -23.21
C GLU A 629 10.77 -17.86 -23.15
N LEU A 630 9.45 -17.66 -23.12
CA LEU A 630 8.44 -18.71 -23.06
C LEU A 630 7.79 -18.97 -24.42
N GLU A 631 8.31 -18.40 -25.51
CA GLU A 631 7.78 -18.62 -26.85
C GLU A 631 7.81 -20.12 -27.21
N GLY A 632 6.65 -20.68 -27.52
CA GLY A 632 6.48 -22.11 -27.83
C GLY A 632 6.40 -23.04 -26.61
N ALA A 633 6.53 -22.52 -25.39
CA ALA A 633 6.33 -23.29 -24.16
C ALA A 633 4.84 -23.36 -23.77
N ALA A 634 4.46 -24.42 -23.05
CA ALA A 634 3.13 -24.49 -22.44
C ALA A 634 3.12 -23.70 -21.13
N VAL A 635 2.43 -22.56 -21.12
CA VAL A 635 2.24 -21.73 -19.93
C VAL A 635 0.80 -21.92 -19.44
N ASP A 636 0.64 -22.19 -18.14
CA ASP A 636 -0.68 -22.28 -17.52
C ASP A 636 -1.43 -20.94 -17.70
N PRO A 637 -2.68 -20.93 -18.22
CA PRO A 637 -3.44 -19.70 -18.43
C PRO A 637 -3.56 -18.81 -17.19
N ARG A 638 -3.48 -19.33 -15.97
CA ARG A 638 -3.50 -18.48 -14.76
C ARG A 638 -2.29 -17.54 -14.67
N PHE A 639 -1.21 -17.81 -15.41
CA PHE A 639 -0.03 -16.95 -15.49
C PHE A 639 -0.05 -16.02 -16.71
N THR A 640 -1.23 -15.73 -17.27
CA THR A 640 -1.41 -14.79 -18.38
C THR A 640 -2.54 -13.80 -18.08
N PHE A 641 -2.68 -12.78 -18.93
CA PHE A 641 -3.80 -11.84 -18.90
C PHE A 641 -4.78 -12.13 -20.06
N PRO A 642 -5.92 -12.79 -19.82
CA PRO A 642 -6.82 -13.19 -20.92
C PRO A 642 -7.46 -12.04 -21.68
N ASN A 643 -7.65 -10.91 -21.00
CA ASN A 643 -8.36 -9.73 -21.49
C ASN A 643 -7.44 -8.62 -22.03
N ILE A 644 -6.12 -8.84 -22.02
CA ILE A 644 -5.13 -7.88 -22.53
C ILE A 644 -3.82 -8.57 -22.88
N ASP A 645 -3.23 -8.20 -24.02
CA ASP A 645 -1.80 -8.42 -24.26
C ASP A 645 -0.98 -7.46 -23.39
N LEU A 646 -0.62 -7.90 -22.17
CA LEU A 646 -0.01 -7.05 -21.15
C LEU A 646 1.29 -6.43 -21.67
N ARG A 647 2.17 -7.29 -22.21
CA ARG A 647 3.52 -6.92 -22.58
C ARG A 647 3.54 -5.92 -23.73
N SER A 648 2.71 -6.15 -24.75
CA SER A 648 2.55 -5.21 -25.86
C SER A 648 1.99 -3.87 -25.40
N ARG A 649 0.90 -3.88 -24.62
CA ARG A 649 0.22 -2.65 -24.20
C ARG A 649 1.06 -1.80 -23.25
N ILE A 650 1.67 -2.40 -22.23
CA ILE A 650 2.57 -1.68 -21.32
C ILE A 650 3.84 -1.26 -22.08
N GLY A 651 4.33 -2.08 -23.01
CA GLY A 651 5.49 -1.78 -23.84
C GLY A 651 5.33 -0.53 -24.72
N GLN A 652 4.11 -0.25 -25.21
CA GLN A 652 3.81 0.94 -26.01
C GLN A 652 3.98 2.25 -25.25
N ILE A 653 3.92 2.25 -23.91
CA ILE A 653 4.09 3.45 -23.08
C ILE A 653 5.55 3.89 -23.03
N GLY A 654 6.48 2.94 -22.88
CA GLY A 654 7.90 3.19 -22.65
C GLY A 654 8.85 2.81 -23.79
N GLY A 655 8.34 2.27 -24.90
CA GLY A 655 9.16 1.71 -25.98
C GLY A 655 9.68 0.29 -25.72
N GLY A 656 9.15 -0.39 -24.71
CA GLY A 656 9.53 -1.74 -24.30
C GLY A 656 8.92 -2.12 -22.95
N TYR A 657 8.84 -3.42 -22.66
CA TYR A 657 8.29 -3.88 -21.38
C TYR A 657 9.23 -3.52 -20.23
N PRO A 658 8.77 -2.78 -19.20
CA PRO A 658 9.66 -2.14 -18.24
C PRO A 658 10.17 -3.07 -17.14
N LEU A 659 9.53 -4.22 -16.90
CA LEU A 659 9.97 -5.16 -15.88
C LEU A 659 11.25 -5.87 -16.35
N GLN A 660 12.37 -5.55 -15.70
CA GLN A 660 13.69 -6.07 -16.01
C GLN A 660 14.30 -6.71 -14.76
N PRO A 661 14.06 -8.02 -14.51
CA PRO A 661 14.64 -8.73 -13.37
C PRO A 661 16.17 -8.68 -13.37
N ARG A 662 16.78 -8.62 -12.19
CA ARG A 662 18.24 -8.78 -12.09
C ARG A 662 18.62 -10.23 -12.37
N THR A 663 19.69 -10.41 -13.14
CA THR A 663 20.18 -11.74 -13.53
C THR A 663 21.44 -12.10 -12.75
N PHE A 664 21.45 -13.30 -12.17
CA PHE A 664 22.60 -13.91 -11.50
C PHE A 664 23.01 -15.21 -12.20
N ALA A 665 24.28 -15.57 -12.12
CA ALA A 665 24.75 -16.87 -12.57
C ALA A 665 24.41 -17.95 -11.53
N PHE A 666 24.52 -19.22 -11.91
CA PHE A 666 24.61 -20.34 -10.96
C PHE A 666 25.96 -20.30 -10.23
N ALA A 667 26.07 -19.34 -9.32
CA ALA A 667 27.20 -19.04 -8.47
C ALA A 667 26.66 -18.58 -7.11
N ASP A 668 27.54 -18.40 -6.14
CA ASP A 668 27.11 -17.89 -4.84
C ASP A 668 26.64 -16.43 -4.97
N PHE A 669 25.44 -16.13 -4.48
CA PHE A 669 24.89 -14.77 -4.45
C PHE A 669 23.99 -14.54 -3.24
N ALA A 670 23.79 -13.27 -2.89
CA ALA A 670 22.83 -12.82 -1.91
C ALA A 670 22.08 -11.59 -2.44
N VAL A 671 20.75 -11.62 -2.31
CA VAL A 671 19.86 -10.49 -2.59
C VAL A 671 19.15 -10.15 -1.29
N THR A 672 19.14 -8.88 -0.91
CA THR A 672 18.44 -8.41 0.29
C THR A 672 17.60 -7.19 -0.04
N ASP A 673 16.33 -7.18 0.32
CA ASP A 673 15.46 -6.01 0.15
C ASP A 673 14.30 -6.04 1.17
N THR A 674 13.37 -5.10 1.07
CA THR A 674 12.14 -5.07 1.86
C THR A 674 10.94 -4.93 0.95
N LEU A 675 10.05 -5.92 0.98
CA LEU A 675 8.83 -5.94 0.20
C LEU A 675 7.65 -5.36 0.99
N PRO A 676 6.97 -4.31 0.50
CA PRO A 676 5.64 -3.92 1.00
C PRO A 676 4.64 -5.09 1.00
N ALA A 677 3.51 -4.93 1.68
CA ALA A 677 2.43 -5.91 1.64
C ALA A 677 1.98 -6.13 0.20
N SER A 678 1.57 -7.35 -0.17
CA SER A 678 1.13 -7.69 -1.53
C SER A 678 2.02 -7.06 -2.62
N SER A 679 3.33 -7.29 -2.53
CA SER A 679 4.32 -6.88 -3.55
C SER A 679 5.27 -8.02 -3.90
N PRO A 680 5.66 -8.16 -5.18
CA PRO A 680 6.66 -9.13 -5.64
C PRO A 680 8.02 -8.49 -5.95
N ALA A 681 9.07 -9.30 -5.84
CA ALA A 681 10.39 -9.07 -6.42
C ALA A 681 10.64 -10.05 -7.57
N TYR A 682 11.56 -9.71 -8.49
CA TYR A 682 11.90 -10.57 -9.63
C TYR A 682 13.41 -10.73 -9.77
N VAL A 683 13.85 -11.99 -9.83
CA VAL A 683 15.25 -12.37 -10.02
C VAL A 683 15.32 -13.47 -11.08
N ILE A 684 16.27 -13.38 -12.01
CA ILE A 684 16.58 -14.47 -12.93
C ILE A 684 17.90 -15.10 -12.51
N VAL A 685 17.95 -16.43 -12.52
CA VAL A 685 19.20 -17.19 -12.35
C VAL A 685 19.46 -18.03 -13.60
N THR A 686 20.68 -17.96 -14.11
CA THR A 686 21.07 -18.67 -15.35
C THR A 686 22.32 -19.52 -15.12
N ALA A 687 22.24 -20.79 -15.49
CA ALA A 687 23.35 -21.72 -15.47
C ALA A 687 24.24 -21.47 -16.70
N SER A 688 25.51 -21.17 -16.47
CA SER A 688 26.50 -20.93 -17.53
C SER A 688 27.72 -21.84 -17.36
N GLY A 689 28.46 -22.06 -18.46
CA GLY A 689 29.60 -22.99 -18.50
C GLY A 689 29.24 -24.42 -18.92
N ALA A 690 30.24 -25.28 -19.11
CA ALA A 690 30.05 -26.60 -19.69
C ALA A 690 29.35 -27.61 -18.75
N ASN A 691 29.50 -27.43 -17.44
CA ASN A 691 28.93 -28.30 -16.42
C ASN A 691 28.61 -27.49 -15.15
N PRO A 692 27.58 -26.63 -15.18
CA PRO A 692 27.26 -25.75 -14.06
C PRO A 692 26.91 -26.55 -12.81
N PRO A 693 27.30 -26.11 -11.61
CA PRO A 693 26.90 -26.77 -10.37
C PRO A 693 25.39 -26.63 -10.15
N PRO A 694 24.75 -27.51 -9.36
CA PRO A 694 23.40 -27.24 -8.86
C PRO A 694 23.42 -26.01 -7.93
N LEU A 695 22.30 -25.30 -7.86
CA LEU A 695 22.13 -24.09 -7.05
C LEU A 695 21.14 -24.34 -5.93
N ASN A 696 21.55 -24.12 -4.68
CA ASN A 696 20.68 -24.22 -3.50
C ASN A 696 20.18 -22.83 -3.15
N LEU A 697 18.87 -22.68 -3.09
CA LEU A 697 18.17 -21.44 -2.82
C LEU A 697 17.59 -21.47 -1.41
N ASN A 698 17.75 -20.35 -0.70
CA ASN A 698 17.13 -20.11 0.58
C ASN A 698 16.50 -18.71 0.57
N LEU A 699 15.22 -18.62 0.87
CA LEU A 699 14.52 -17.35 1.06
C LEU A 699 14.11 -17.27 2.53
N ALA A 700 14.66 -16.28 3.23
CA ALA A 700 14.45 -16.05 4.65
C ALA A 700 14.19 -14.55 4.93
N GLY A 701 13.90 -14.21 6.18
CA GLY A 701 13.88 -12.83 6.63
C GLY A 701 15.26 -12.18 6.53
N ALA A 702 15.37 -10.91 6.94
CA ALA A 702 16.66 -10.23 7.00
C ALA A 702 17.70 -11.06 7.77
N ARG A 703 18.93 -11.14 7.24
CA ARG A 703 20.06 -11.84 7.87
C ARG A 703 19.84 -13.36 8.09
N GLY A 704 18.88 -13.97 7.41
CA GLY A 704 18.53 -15.38 7.57
C GLY A 704 17.53 -15.64 8.71
N ASP A 705 17.00 -14.60 9.35
CA ASP A 705 16.03 -14.75 10.43
C ASP A 705 14.68 -15.31 9.92
N PRO A 706 13.87 -15.95 10.79
CA PRO A 706 12.50 -16.28 10.46
C PRO A 706 11.74 -15.03 10.01
N PHE A 707 10.78 -15.23 9.11
CA PHE A 707 9.86 -14.16 8.76
C PHE A 707 8.99 -13.77 9.96
N SER A 708 8.62 -12.50 10.03
CA SER A 708 7.62 -12.02 10.98
C SER A 708 6.29 -12.76 10.77
N THR A 709 5.57 -13.04 11.87
CA THR A 709 4.22 -13.62 11.81
C THR A 709 3.20 -12.71 11.14
N LEU A 710 3.55 -11.43 10.94
CA LEU A 710 2.72 -10.42 10.30
C LEU A 710 2.93 -10.33 8.78
N THR A 711 3.90 -11.06 8.23
CA THR A 711 4.12 -11.17 6.78
C THR A 711 3.59 -12.49 6.26
N ARG A 712 3.50 -12.64 4.93
CA ARG A 712 3.16 -13.92 4.29
C ARG A 712 4.18 -14.21 3.18
N PRO A 713 5.37 -14.69 3.54
CA PRO A 713 6.42 -14.96 2.56
C PRO A 713 6.00 -16.12 1.66
N GLN A 714 6.17 -15.96 0.36
CA GLN A 714 6.02 -17.03 -0.62
C GLN A 714 6.97 -16.80 -1.80
N MET A 715 7.19 -17.82 -2.62
CA MET A 715 8.01 -17.69 -3.82
C MET A 715 7.50 -18.56 -4.96
N ALA A 716 7.50 -18.00 -6.17
CA ALA A 716 7.34 -18.77 -7.40
C ALA A 716 8.73 -19.07 -8.00
N ILE A 717 8.92 -20.30 -8.49
CA ILE A 717 10.07 -20.68 -9.32
C ILE A 717 9.54 -21.16 -10.66
N MET A 718 9.84 -20.43 -11.72
CA MET A 718 9.45 -20.78 -13.08
C MET A 718 10.68 -21.13 -13.91
N ARG A 719 10.65 -22.25 -14.62
CA ARG A 719 11.70 -22.52 -15.61
C ARG A 719 11.40 -21.75 -16.89
N ILE A 720 12.35 -20.92 -17.32
CA ILE A 720 12.22 -20.05 -18.49
C ILE A 720 13.11 -20.47 -19.66
N LYS A 721 14.14 -21.30 -19.42
CA LYS A 721 14.94 -22.00 -20.46
C LYS A 721 15.41 -23.37 -19.97
#